data_AF-A6F0Q2-F1
#
_entry.id   AF-A6F0Q2-F1
#
_cell.length_a   1.000
_cell.length_b   1.000
_cell.length_c   1.000
_cell.angle_alpha   90.00
_cell.angle_beta   90.00
_cell.angle_gamma   90.00
#
_symmetry.space_group_name_H-M   'P 1'
#
loop_
_entity.id
_entity.type
_entity.pdbx_description
1 polymer ?
#
loop_
_entity_poly.entity_id
_entity_poly.type
_entity_poly.pdbx_seq_one_letter_code
_entity_poly.pdbx_strand_id
1 'polypeptide(L)'
;MCRIDAPYRNRSLNEKHDPTERFVQALDESGIDGQFRSLLTKHFSDNWNRIFGSATDLEEVLGAARYETSDQRKSAVLLSTGRLAQKLTMQLLNKHPIMHQRDEVADHGSEVYLFAQEIAQTLFSASPYSLYSALKNMGTTASLTVSFDWFVTALYGEEFCFSPTLFDDPALVAEDESTRNEMLWGFFITMSQYEDGYRNDLASVWGLQIKNLVSLTSLQSHEGPPTLGSSKLLQGIRFLKAWVASDAAAGRLASINEGAFRKLGLEWSNFDSTLRSFDSSDYAQLDVSQATCWLDKTRIQFWEVLCLHMDLTSADNQQIEQWASLLNLCFTSLSIRYSEVLTRSVEEREIRENEYLKHICSELTDYQLKAWIRWSIRKDIGAALRLAERTPLAREFCDNESRKWWATEYSAIWKAQLEDELSNLDIETKLTVLSGELRRLPNEAAAREYRDWWDDLFEQLIHDPDFPPALTPQWSISAADRLDNEIVLPYIDKSVGLLRGELSNGAQPHHHKQLEELLSKLSFLKPSKALRHRLMLMRSSIKPLSDESVSRFNPVNSENSIDWYFPLREAAWDRLKKRTTLGSPLSREEYEQAALECYECFALELVEFCLSRLRLRKGEKPKAGKYDASQVTEKSPIWRQGYLKALLELGLDPNGKAHKTVYFTKQFDPDESVRAVAQECYRAVRREAKKNRSIQDFKRGLIAAEWWLLMSQRLELNLDVNHEEALKTRRNLLRNP
;
A
#
# COMPACT_ATOMS: atom_id res chain seq x y z
N MET A 1 18.06 75.87 -64.67
CA MET A 1 18.31 75.09 -65.91
C MET A 1 19.72 74.55 -65.78
N CYS A 2 20.03 73.26 -65.72
CA CYS A 2 19.39 72.08 -66.30
C CYS A 2 19.40 70.89 -65.32
N ARG A 3 18.37 70.04 -65.43
CA ARG A 3 18.41 68.62 -65.06
C ARG A 3 19.57 67.95 -65.81
N ILE A 4 20.36 67.16 -65.10
CA ILE A 4 21.04 66.00 -65.68
C ILE A 4 20.74 64.82 -64.76
N ASP A 5 19.84 63.98 -65.23
CA ASP A 5 19.68 62.60 -64.81
C ASP A 5 21.05 61.90 -64.94
N ALA A 6 21.61 61.46 -63.82
CA ALA A 6 22.79 60.62 -63.79
C ALA A 6 22.49 59.38 -62.92
N PRO A 7 22.57 58.16 -63.48
CA PRO A 7 22.30 56.93 -62.76
C PRO A 7 23.53 56.53 -61.96
N TYR A 8 23.86 57.27 -60.90
CA TYR A 8 24.92 56.92 -59.96
C TYR A 8 24.36 56.97 -58.54
N ARG A 9 23.52 55.99 -58.20
CA ARG A 9 23.03 55.83 -56.83
C ARG A 9 23.86 54.85 -55.98
N ASN A 10 24.81 54.11 -56.56
CA ASN A 10 25.56 53.05 -55.86
C ASN A 10 27.07 53.02 -56.19
N ARG A 11 27.81 54.13 -56.05
CA ARG A 11 29.29 54.08 -55.96
C ARG A 11 29.81 55.16 -55.01
N SER A 12 30.35 54.72 -53.87
CA SER A 12 31.02 55.54 -52.87
C SER A 12 32.25 56.24 -53.50
N LEU A 13 32.27 57.58 -53.50
CA LEU A 13 33.37 58.39 -54.06
C LEU A 13 34.48 58.68 -53.03
N ASN A 14 34.44 58.06 -51.85
CA ASN A 14 35.47 58.13 -50.82
C ASN A 14 35.61 56.76 -50.12
N GLU A 15 36.01 55.73 -50.86
CA GLU A 15 36.41 54.47 -50.22
C GLU A 15 37.65 54.72 -49.35
N LYS A 16 37.54 54.42 -48.06
CA LYS A 16 38.67 54.48 -47.14
C LYS A 16 39.71 53.42 -47.52
N HIS A 17 40.99 53.80 -47.53
CA HIS A 17 42.09 52.89 -47.83
C HIS A 17 42.56 52.08 -46.60
N ASP A 18 42.32 52.59 -45.39
CA ASP A 18 42.58 51.83 -44.17
C ASP A 18 41.53 50.70 -44.00
N PRO A 19 41.94 49.43 -43.83
CA PRO A 19 41.03 48.30 -43.74
C PRO A 19 40.01 48.42 -42.60
N THR A 20 40.42 48.94 -41.44
CA THR A 20 39.55 49.07 -40.27
C THR A 20 38.56 50.23 -40.47
N GLU A 21 39.00 51.38 -41.00
CA GLU A 21 38.10 52.46 -41.40
C GLU A 21 37.12 52.03 -42.51
N ARG A 22 37.57 51.19 -43.46
CA ARG A 22 36.72 50.68 -44.54
C ARG A 22 35.63 49.75 -44.03
N PHE A 23 35.93 48.94 -43.01
CA PHE A 23 34.94 48.09 -42.34
C PHE A 23 33.86 48.92 -41.64
N VAL A 24 34.28 49.93 -40.88
CA VAL A 24 33.36 50.86 -40.20
C VAL A 24 32.49 51.61 -41.22
N GLN A 25 33.09 52.07 -42.32
CA GLN A 25 32.36 52.68 -43.44
C GLN A 25 31.31 51.73 -44.03
N ALA A 26 31.63 50.44 -44.23
CA ALA A 26 30.68 49.46 -44.74
C ALA A 26 29.48 49.24 -43.79
N LEU A 27 29.73 49.23 -42.47
CA LEU A 27 28.67 49.15 -41.46
C LEU A 27 27.77 50.39 -41.49
N ASP A 28 28.35 51.58 -41.63
CA ASP A 28 27.61 52.86 -41.70
C ASP A 28 26.75 52.95 -42.98
N GLU A 29 27.33 52.64 -44.14
CA GLU A 29 26.64 52.65 -45.43
C GLU A 29 25.50 51.61 -45.49
N SER A 30 25.65 50.50 -44.77
CA SER A 30 24.64 49.46 -44.62
C SER A 30 23.59 49.76 -43.54
N GLY A 31 23.75 50.86 -42.77
CA GLY A 31 22.83 51.24 -41.70
C GLY A 31 22.82 50.26 -40.52
N ILE A 32 23.96 49.63 -40.21
CA ILE A 32 24.10 48.66 -39.13
C ILE A 32 24.43 49.37 -37.81
N ASP A 33 23.57 49.17 -36.81
CA ASP A 33 23.59 49.80 -35.50
C ASP A 33 23.46 48.78 -34.34
N GLY A 34 23.39 49.29 -33.11
CA GLY A 34 23.06 48.50 -31.92
C GLY A 34 24.13 47.50 -31.48
N GLN A 35 23.69 46.45 -30.80
CA GLN A 35 24.55 45.41 -30.24
C GLN A 35 25.16 44.55 -31.37
N PHE A 36 24.42 44.35 -32.45
CA PHE A 36 24.92 43.68 -33.65
C PHE A 36 26.16 44.37 -34.24
N ARG A 37 26.13 45.71 -34.36
CA ARG A 37 27.30 46.49 -34.80
C ARG A 37 28.51 46.30 -33.87
N SER A 38 28.28 46.31 -32.56
CA SER A 38 29.34 46.12 -31.56
C SER A 38 30.02 44.76 -31.70
N LEU A 39 29.24 43.70 -31.90
CA LEU A 39 29.75 42.33 -32.08
C LEU A 39 30.54 42.20 -33.39
N LEU A 40 30.03 42.73 -34.50
CA LEU A 40 30.74 42.73 -35.79
C LEU A 40 32.08 43.48 -35.70
N THR A 41 32.09 44.64 -35.05
CA THR A 41 33.31 45.44 -34.87
C THR A 41 34.33 44.69 -34.02
N LYS A 42 33.90 44.08 -32.92
CA LYS A 42 34.78 43.33 -32.01
C LYS A 42 35.49 42.16 -32.70
N HIS A 43 34.77 41.40 -33.52
CA HIS A 43 35.28 40.15 -34.08
C HIS A 43 35.89 40.29 -35.48
N PHE A 44 35.44 41.26 -36.27
CA PHE A 44 35.80 41.33 -37.70
C PHE A 44 36.53 42.60 -38.15
N SER A 45 36.60 43.67 -37.35
CA SER A 45 37.14 44.96 -37.80
C SER A 45 38.57 44.88 -38.36
N ASP A 46 39.44 44.08 -37.75
CA ASP A 46 40.85 43.96 -38.15
C ASP A 46 41.12 42.83 -39.16
N ASN A 47 40.14 41.96 -39.42
CA ASN A 47 40.35 40.72 -40.19
C ASN A 47 39.28 40.44 -41.27
N TRP A 48 38.34 41.36 -41.50
CA TRP A 48 37.20 41.16 -42.39
C TRP A 48 37.60 40.74 -43.81
N ASN A 49 38.72 41.26 -44.35
CA ASN A 49 39.25 40.88 -45.66
C ASN A 49 39.53 39.37 -45.77
N ARG A 50 40.00 38.74 -44.68
CA ARG A 50 40.26 37.29 -44.60
C ARG A 50 38.97 36.49 -44.48
N ILE A 51 38.01 37.03 -43.71
CA ILE A 51 36.74 36.37 -43.41
C ILE A 51 35.79 36.42 -44.60
N PHE A 52 35.53 37.61 -45.15
CA PHE A 52 34.57 37.88 -46.22
C PHE A 52 35.20 37.85 -47.62
N GLY A 53 36.50 38.15 -47.76
CA GLY A 53 37.25 38.05 -49.01
C GLY A 53 37.37 39.36 -49.78
N SER A 54 36.26 40.07 -49.98
CA SER A 54 36.23 41.37 -50.66
C SER A 54 35.20 42.32 -50.03
N ALA A 55 35.33 43.62 -50.33
CA ALA A 55 34.37 44.62 -49.87
C ALA A 55 32.96 44.36 -50.40
N THR A 56 32.86 43.90 -51.66
CA THR A 56 31.59 43.51 -52.29
C THR A 56 30.93 42.36 -51.53
N ASP A 57 31.69 41.32 -51.16
CA ASP A 57 31.16 40.18 -50.40
C ASP A 57 30.72 40.60 -48.99
N LEU A 58 31.46 41.49 -48.35
CA LEU A 58 31.08 42.07 -47.05
C LEU A 58 29.76 42.85 -47.17
N GLU A 59 29.63 43.73 -48.16
CA GLU A 59 28.43 44.55 -48.36
C GLU A 59 27.20 43.74 -48.77
N GLU A 60 27.38 42.65 -49.54
CA GLU A 60 26.30 41.71 -49.84
C GLU A 60 25.76 41.04 -48.58
N VAL A 61 26.67 40.55 -47.72
CA VAL A 61 26.33 39.90 -46.44
C VAL A 61 25.67 40.88 -45.46
N LEU A 62 26.17 42.12 -45.36
CA LEU A 62 25.55 43.17 -44.56
C LEU A 62 24.20 43.62 -45.13
N GLY A 63 24.07 43.65 -46.46
CA GLY A 63 22.84 43.96 -47.18
C GLY A 63 21.72 42.96 -46.91
N ALA A 64 22.06 41.66 -46.76
CA ALA A 64 21.10 40.64 -46.35
C ALA A 64 20.58 40.84 -44.92
N ALA A 65 21.47 41.19 -43.98
CA ALA A 65 21.10 41.44 -42.58
C ALA A 65 20.29 42.74 -42.40
N ARG A 66 20.45 43.74 -43.29
CA ARG A 66 19.81 45.06 -43.18
C ARG A 66 18.28 45.00 -43.13
N TYR A 67 17.65 44.03 -43.79
CA TYR A 67 16.19 43.93 -43.86
C TYR A 67 15.55 43.32 -42.60
N GLU A 68 16.36 42.91 -41.62
CA GLU A 68 15.88 42.30 -40.38
C GLU A 68 15.66 43.31 -39.26
N THR A 69 14.65 43.01 -38.43
CA THR A 69 14.13 43.93 -37.40
C THR A 69 14.78 43.79 -36.02
N SER A 70 15.48 42.68 -35.75
CA SER A 70 16.13 42.43 -34.46
C SER A 70 17.59 41.99 -34.62
N ASP A 71 18.43 42.33 -33.63
CA ASP A 71 19.85 41.95 -33.63
C ASP A 71 20.06 40.43 -33.64
N GLN A 72 19.12 39.67 -33.06
CA GLN A 72 19.07 38.19 -33.17
C GLN A 72 18.93 37.74 -34.62
N ARG A 73 17.94 38.27 -35.35
CA ARG A 73 17.70 37.88 -36.75
C ARG A 73 18.82 38.36 -37.65
N LYS A 74 19.28 39.60 -37.50
CA LYS A 74 20.44 40.14 -38.22
C LYS A 74 21.66 39.22 -38.06
N SER A 75 21.93 38.74 -36.84
CA SER A 75 23.03 37.83 -36.53
C SER A 75 22.86 36.43 -37.14
N ALA A 76 21.65 35.86 -37.07
CA ALA A 76 21.37 34.56 -37.65
C ALA A 76 21.47 34.59 -39.19
N VAL A 77 20.94 35.63 -39.84
CA VAL A 77 21.06 35.83 -41.30
C VAL A 77 22.53 35.93 -41.70
N LEU A 78 23.31 36.76 -41.01
CA LEU A 78 24.74 36.91 -41.27
C LEU A 78 25.48 35.56 -41.17
N LEU A 79 25.29 34.82 -40.07
CA LEU A 79 25.92 33.51 -39.86
C LEU A 79 25.48 32.45 -40.87
N SER A 80 24.27 32.57 -41.43
CA SER A 80 23.74 31.65 -42.46
C SER A 80 24.30 31.90 -43.87
N THR A 81 25.03 33.01 -44.08
CA THR A 81 25.63 33.29 -45.40
C THR A 81 26.69 32.26 -45.76
N GLY A 82 26.72 31.81 -47.02
CA GLY A 82 27.39 30.55 -47.38
C GLY A 82 28.86 30.42 -46.98
N ARG A 83 29.62 31.52 -47.03
CA ARG A 83 31.03 31.54 -46.62
C ARG A 83 31.21 31.48 -45.10
N LEU A 84 30.37 32.18 -44.33
CA LEU A 84 30.40 32.15 -42.87
C LEU A 84 29.86 30.82 -42.34
N ALA A 85 28.76 30.31 -42.91
CA ALA A 85 28.18 29.03 -42.57
C ALA A 85 29.16 27.87 -42.79
N GLN A 86 29.90 27.87 -43.91
CA GLN A 86 30.95 26.87 -44.17
C GLN A 86 32.10 26.96 -43.16
N LYS A 87 32.60 28.17 -42.87
CA LYS A 87 33.67 28.38 -41.87
C LYS A 87 33.22 27.93 -40.48
N LEU A 88 32.01 28.30 -40.07
CA LEU A 88 31.42 27.88 -38.80
C LEU A 88 31.26 26.35 -38.75
N THR A 89 30.70 25.74 -39.80
CA THR A 89 30.53 24.29 -39.90
C THR A 89 31.87 23.56 -39.73
N MET A 90 32.91 24.00 -40.44
CA MET A 90 34.25 23.42 -40.32
C MET A 90 34.82 23.54 -38.89
N GLN A 91 34.63 24.68 -38.23
CA GLN A 91 35.10 24.89 -36.86
C GLN A 91 34.33 24.04 -35.85
N LEU A 92 33.02 23.91 -36.02
CA LEU A 92 32.18 23.03 -35.20
C LEU A 92 32.59 21.56 -35.37
N LEU A 93 32.87 21.12 -36.60
CA LEU A 93 33.38 19.77 -36.89
C LEU A 93 34.78 19.52 -36.31
N ASN A 94 35.69 20.50 -36.40
CA ASN A 94 37.04 20.40 -35.86
C ASN A 94 37.09 20.33 -34.33
N LYS A 95 36.08 20.88 -33.65
CA LYS A 95 35.95 20.82 -32.19
C LYS A 95 35.23 19.54 -31.72
N HIS A 96 34.95 18.59 -32.61
CA HIS A 96 34.28 17.35 -32.27
C HIS A 96 35.21 16.36 -31.54
N PRO A 97 34.80 15.74 -30.43
CA PRO A 97 35.64 14.81 -29.65
C PRO A 97 36.12 13.57 -30.40
N ILE A 98 35.35 13.09 -31.39
CA ILE A 98 35.63 11.84 -32.15
C ILE A 98 36.45 12.11 -33.42
N MET A 99 36.51 13.36 -33.91
CA MET A 99 37.42 13.69 -35.01
C MET A 99 38.82 13.83 -34.44
N HIS A 100 39.59 12.74 -34.45
CA HIS A 100 41.03 12.78 -34.19
C HIS A 100 41.62 13.98 -34.92
N GLN A 101 42.30 14.85 -34.16
CA GLN A 101 43.00 16.04 -34.64
C GLN A 101 43.73 15.70 -35.95
N ARG A 102 43.10 16.02 -37.08
CA ARG A 102 43.81 16.10 -38.35
C ARG A 102 44.68 17.34 -38.23
N ASP A 103 45.96 17.13 -38.52
CA ASP A 103 47.05 18.11 -38.57
C ASP A 103 46.55 19.53 -38.75
N GLU A 104 47.04 20.44 -37.89
CA GLU A 104 46.85 21.90 -37.90
C GLU A 104 46.53 22.46 -39.30
N VAL A 105 45.26 22.39 -39.70
CA VAL A 105 44.80 23.05 -40.91
C VAL A 105 44.73 24.51 -40.55
N ALA A 106 45.53 25.32 -41.25
CA ALA A 106 45.67 26.76 -41.05
C ALA A 106 44.37 27.41 -40.54
N ASP A 107 44.47 28.16 -39.44
CA ASP A 107 43.42 28.74 -38.61
C ASP A 107 42.47 29.68 -39.39
N HIS A 108 41.69 29.16 -40.32
CA HIS A 108 40.85 29.93 -41.24
C HIS A 108 39.38 29.92 -40.79
N GLY A 109 39.09 30.38 -39.57
CA GLY A 109 37.71 30.56 -39.12
C GLY A 109 37.49 30.65 -37.61
N SER A 110 38.53 30.68 -36.77
CA SER A 110 38.40 30.83 -35.32
C SER A 110 37.61 32.08 -34.94
N GLU A 111 37.74 33.16 -35.70
CA GLU A 111 37.05 34.43 -35.44
C GLU A 111 35.54 34.33 -35.73
N VAL A 112 35.14 33.52 -36.73
CA VAL A 112 33.72 33.22 -37.00
C VAL A 112 33.12 32.37 -35.88
N TYR A 113 33.89 31.42 -35.35
CA TYR A 113 33.45 30.61 -34.21
C TYR A 113 33.32 31.45 -32.94
N LEU A 114 34.29 32.31 -32.61
CA LEU A 114 34.22 33.19 -31.44
C LEU A 114 33.05 34.18 -31.54
N PHE A 115 32.79 34.70 -32.73
CA PHE A 115 31.62 35.54 -33.01
C PHE A 115 30.31 34.76 -32.81
N ALA A 116 30.20 33.55 -33.37
CA ALA A 116 29.03 32.70 -33.20
C ALA A 116 28.80 32.28 -31.75
N GLN A 117 29.88 32.01 -31.00
CA GLN A 117 29.84 31.68 -29.59
C GLN A 117 29.34 32.86 -28.75
N GLU A 118 29.83 34.08 -29.01
CA GLU A 118 29.36 35.26 -28.29
C GLU A 118 27.91 35.61 -28.65
N ILE A 119 27.48 35.44 -29.91
CA ILE A 119 26.07 35.57 -30.30
C ILE A 119 25.19 34.55 -29.56
N ALA A 120 25.60 33.28 -29.56
CA ALA A 120 24.91 32.21 -28.87
C ALA A 120 24.71 32.55 -27.38
N GLN A 121 25.78 32.99 -26.71
CA GLN A 121 25.76 33.27 -25.27
C GLN A 121 25.12 34.60 -24.89
N THR A 122 25.07 35.60 -25.78
CA THR A 122 24.53 36.93 -25.46
C THR A 122 23.12 37.16 -26.00
N LEU A 123 22.85 36.71 -27.23
CA LEU A 123 21.58 36.95 -27.92
C LEU A 123 20.64 35.75 -27.90
N PHE A 124 21.17 34.53 -27.74
CA PHE A 124 20.38 33.28 -27.80
C PHE A 124 20.52 32.41 -26.54
N SER A 125 20.94 33.00 -25.41
CA SER A 125 21.14 32.28 -24.15
C SER A 125 19.90 31.55 -23.64
N ALA A 126 18.71 32.08 -23.93
CA ALA A 126 17.42 31.51 -23.54
C ALA A 126 16.81 30.57 -24.61
N SER A 127 17.35 30.53 -25.83
CA SER A 127 16.86 29.63 -26.89
C SER A 127 17.95 29.25 -27.91
N PRO A 128 18.85 28.32 -27.55
CA PRO A 128 19.80 27.73 -28.47
C PRO A 128 19.18 27.17 -29.75
N TYR A 129 17.99 26.57 -29.65
CA TYR A 129 17.27 25.98 -30.78
C TYR A 129 16.80 27.02 -31.80
N SER A 130 16.45 28.23 -31.37
CA SER A 130 16.12 29.33 -32.28
C SER A 130 17.30 29.68 -33.20
N LEU A 131 18.52 29.72 -32.66
CA LEU A 131 19.71 29.96 -33.47
C LEU A 131 20.02 28.76 -34.39
N TYR A 132 19.96 27.54 -33.86
CA TYR A 132 20.21 26.32 -34.63
C TYR A 132 19.24 26.19 -35.82
N SER A 133 17.94 26.33 -35.58
CA SER A 133 16.91 26.22 -36.61
C SER A 133 17.03 27.32 -37.67
N ALA A 134 17.37 28.55 -37.29
CA ALA A 134 17.63 29.63 -38.23
C ALA A 134 18.81 29.34 -39.17
N LEU A 135 19.89 28.74 -38.65
CA LEU A 135 21.05 28.35 -39.46
C LEU A 135 20.82 27.11 -40.31
N LYS A 136 19.85 26.26 -39.94
CA LYS A 136 19.50 25.03 -40.66
C LYS A 136 18.50 25.27 -41.80
N ASN A 137 17.53 26.17 -41.59
CA ASN A 137 16.35 26.34 -42.46
C ASN A 137 16.43 27.50 -43.46
N MET A 138 17.50 28.30 -43.45
CA MET A 138 17.73 29.35 -44.46
C MET A 138 18.15 28.71 -45.79
N GLY A 139 17.16 28.38 -46.60
CA GLY A 139 17.34 27.78 -47.93
C GLY A 139 18.15 28.67 -48.86
N THR A 140 19.44 28.37 -49.03
CA THR A 140 20.17 28.30 -50.32
C THR A 140 21.65 27.98 -50.05
N THR A 141 22.12 26.89 -50.66
CA THR A 141 23.53 26.46 -50.86
C THR A 141 24.49 26.20 -49.67
N ALA A 142 24.17 26.55 -48.41
CA ALA A 142 25.01 26.20 -47.26
C ALA A 142 24.21 26.01 -45.95
N SER A 143 23.45 24.93 -45.85
CA SER A 143 22.82 24.54 -44.58
C SER A 143 23.86 24.08 -43.56
N LEU A 144 23.68 24.44 -42.29
CA LEU A 144 24.44 23.84 -41.19
C LEU A 144 24.27 22.30 -41.22
N THR A 145 25.36 21.57 -41.43
CA THR A 145 25.34 20.09 -41.52
C THR A 145 25.54 19.39 -40.17
N VAL A 146 25.75 20.17 -39.11
CA VAL A 146 26.00 19.69 -37.75
C VAL A 146 24.68 19.39 -37.03
N SER A 147 24.66 18.33 -36.22
CA SER A 147 23.49 17.98 -35.40
C SER A 147 23.27 18.99 -34.27
N PHE A 148 22.06 19.05 -33.73
CA PHE A 148 21.71 20.04 -32.70
C PHE A 148 22.54 19.88 -31.43
N ASP A 149 22.76 18.65 -31.00
CA ASP A 149 23.54 18.31 -29.82
C ASP A 149 25.01 18.74 -29.93
N TRP A 150 25.62 18.58 -31.10
CA TRP A 150 26.97 19.07 -31.37
C TRP A 150 27.04 20.59 -31.39
N PHE A 151 26.05 21.23 -32.03
CA PHE A 151 25.94 22.67 -32.08
C PHE A 151 25.87 23.28 -30.67
N VAL A 152 25.03 22.72 -29.81
CA VAL A 152 24.88 23.18 -28.42
C VAL A 152 26.17 22.94 -27.62
N THR A 153 26.71 21.73 -27.69
CA THR A 153 27.93 21.37 -26.95
C THR A 153 29.11 22.28 -27.34
N ALA A 154 29.27 22.60 -28.62
CA ALA A 154 30.38 23.39 -29.12
C ALA A 154 30.28 24.89 -28.80
N LEU A 155 29.07 25.47 -28.73
CA LEU A 155 28.90 26.92 -28.50
C LEU A 155 28.55 27.28 -27.04
N TYR A 156 27.81 26.41 -26.34
CA TYR A 156 27.36 26.64 -24.97
C TYR A 156 28.14 25.82 -23.94
N GLY A 157 28.84 24.77 -24.37
CA GLY A 157 29.67 23.90 -23.52
C GLY A 157 28.94 22.66 -23.02
N GLU A 158 29.70 21.65 -22.58
CA GLU A 158 29.15 20.35 -22.15
C GLU A 158 28.19 20.45 -20.96
N GLU A 159 28.47 21.32 -19.98
CA GLU A 159 27.61 21.47 -18.79
C GLU A 159 26.26 22.11 -19.12
N PHE A 160 26.19 22.94 -20.16
CA PHE A 160 24.93 23.54 -20.59
C PHE A 160 23.91 22.48 -21.04
N CYS A 161 24.38 21.34 -21.55
CA CYS A 161 23.54 20.23 -21.99
C CYS A 161 22.70 19.62 -20.85
N PHE A 162 23.06 19.85 -19.59
CA PHE A 162 22.30 19.39 -18.43
C PHE A 162 21.42 20.48 -17.81
N SER A 163 21.41 21.68 -18.38
CA SER A 163 20.70 22.83 -17.82
C SER A 163 19.20 22.80 -18.15
N PRO A 164 18.33 23.27 -17.24
CA PRO A 164 16.90 23.46 -17.53
C PRO A 164 16.67 24.31 -18.78
N THR A 165 17.52 25.30 -19.04
CA THR A 165 17.44 26.19 -20.21
C THR A 165 17.45 25.46 -21.54
N LEU A 166 18.12 24.31 -21.66
CA LEU A 166 18.07 23.49 -22.88
C LEU A 166 16.71 22.81 -23.03
N PHE A 167 16.20 22.21 -21.95
CA PHE A 167 14.96 21.43 -21.98
C PHE A 167 13.71 22.31 -22.09
N ASP A 168 13.78 23.50 -21.49
CA ASP A 168 12.74 24.54 -21.46
C ASP A 168 12.92 25.58 -22.57
N ASP A 169 13.80 25.33 -23.56
CA ASP A 169 13.98 26.21 -24.71
C ASP A 169 12.62 26.46 -25.40
N PRO A 170 12.12 27.72 -25.43
CA PRO A 170 10.77 28.01 -25.91
C PRO A 170 10.53 27.59 -27.36
N ALA A 171 11.56 27.67 -28.22
CA ALA A 171 11.44 27.27 -29.61
C ALA A 171 11.45 25.75 -29.76
N LEU A 172 12.28 25.05 -28.97
CA LEU A 172 12.30 23.59 -28.96
C LEU A 172 11.00 23.00 -28.37
N VAL A 173 10.43 23.66 -27.36
CA VAL A 173 9.15 23.28 -26.75
C VAL A 173 7.97 23.53 -27.69
N ALA A 174 8.08 24.51 -28.59
CA ALA A 174 7.04 24.80 -29.59
C ALA A 174 7.02 23.80 -30.75
N GLU A 175 8.08 23.00 -30.94
CA GLU A 175 8.10 21.90 -31.90
C GLU A 175 7.16 20.76 -31.48
N ASP A 176 6.79 19.91 -32.43
CA ASP A 176 6.03 18.71 -32.12
C ASP A 176 6.84 17.73 -31.24
N GLU A 177 6.12 16.90 -30.47
CA GLU A 177 6.71 15.95 -29.51
C GLU A 177 7.76 15.04 -30.17
N SER A 178 7.53 14.60 -31.42
CA SER A 178 8.47 13.72 -32.11
C SER A 178 9.77 14.45 -32.44
N THR A 179 9.67 15.65 -33.01
CA THR A 179 10.84 16.46 -33.37
C THR A 179 11.67 16.83 -32.14
N ARG A 180 11.00 17.28 -31.06
CA ARG A 180 11.69 17.60 -29.80
C ARG A 180 12.40 16.38 -29.22
N ASN A 181 11.73 15.23 -29.19
CA ASN A 181 12.30 14.00 -28.66
C ASN A 181 13.52 13.54 -29.46
N GLU A 182 13.49 13.63 -30.80
CA GLU A 182 14.66 13.29 -31.63
C GLU A 182 15.84 14.24 -31.39
N MET A 183 15.58 15.54 -31.26
CA MET A 183 16.62 16.54 -30.97
C MET A 183 17.31 16.28 -29.62
N LEU A 184 16.53 15.99 -28.58
CA LEU A 184 17.06 15.68 -27.25
C LEU A 184 17.73 14.30 -27.21
N TRP A 185 17.21 13.31 -27.94
CA TRP A 185 17.82 11.98 -28.05
C TRP A 185 19.20 12.03 -28.70
N GLY A 186 19.44 12.97 -29.61
CA GLY A 186 20.75 13.21 -30.21
C GLY A 186 21.88 13.40 -29.19
N PHE A 187 21.60 14.10 -28.08
CA PHE A 187 22.57 14.28 -26.99
C PHE A 187 22.92 12.95 -26.32
N PHE A 188 21.93 12.09 -26.06
CA PHE A 188 22.19 10.77 -25.49
C PHE A 188 23.07 9.92 -26.43
N ILE A 189 22.76 9.91 -27.74
CA ILE A 189 23.54 9.19 -28.75
C ILE A 189 25.00 9.65 -28.74
N THR A 190 25.24 10.96 -28.87
CA THR A 190 26.59 11.52 -28.90
C THR A 190 27.36 11.28 -27.61
N MET A 191 26.70 11.39 -26.45
CA MET A 191 27.35 11.13 -25.17
C MET A 191 27.68 9.65 -24.96
N SER A 192 26.87 8.72 -25.47
CA SER A 192 26.99 7.29 -25.13
C SER A 192 27.74 6.44 -26.17
N GLN A 193 27.88 6.92 -27.41
CA GLN A 193 28.59 6.23 -28.49
C GLN A 193 30.07 6.61 -28.55
N TYR A 194 30.80 6.37 -27.46
CA TYR A 194 32.25 6.60 -27.41
C TYR A 194 33.03 5.30 -27.68
N GLU A 195 34.03 5.38 -28.57
CA GLU A 195 34.94 4.27 -28.91
C GLU A 195 36.29 4.43 -28.21
N ASP A 196 36.67 3.48 -27.35
CA ASP A 196 37.92 3.52 -26.56
C ASP A 196 39.20 3.20 -27.38
N GLY A 197 39.22 3.50 -28.68
CA GLY A 197 40.39 3.32 -29.57
C GLY A 197 40.83 1.87 -29.84
N TYR A 198 40.36 0.90 -29.07
CA TYR A 198 40.50 -0.53 -29.34
C TYR A 198 39.37 -0.99 -30.27
N ARG A 199 39.67 -1.06 -31.58
CA ARG A 199 38.86 -1.81 -32.55
C ARG A 199 38.85 -3.29 -32.15
N ASN A 200 37.82 -3.69 -31.41
CA ASN A 200 37.48 -5.08 -31.19
C ASN A 200 36.30 -5.43 -32.10
N ASP A 201 36.33 -6.64 -32.68
CA ASP A 201 35.24 -7.20 -33.50
C ASP A 201 33.88 -7.21 -32.79
N LEU A 202 33.86 -7.06 -31.46
CA LEU A 202 32.64 -6.93 -30.65
C LEU A 202 31.85 -5.63 -30.91
N ALA A 203 32.51 -4.52 -31.26
CA ALA A 203 31.82 -3.24 -31.51
C ALA A 203 31.00 -3.25 -32.82
N SER A 204 31.49 -3.97 -33.84
CA SER A 204 30.77 -4.17 -35.11
C SER A 204 29.64 -5.19 -35.00
N VAL A 205 29.68 -6.06 -33.98
CA VAL A 205 28.66 -7.10 -33.74
C VAL A 205 27.56 -6.63 -32.79
N TRP A 206 27.88 -5.88 -31.73
CA TRP A 206 26.92 -5.46 -30.69
C TRP A 206 26.45 -4.01 -30.79
N GLY A 207 27.20 -3.15 -31.50
CA GLY A 207 27.04 -1.69 -31.40
C GLY A 207 27.72 -1.12 -30.15
N LEU A 208 28.21 0.12 -30.26
CA LEU A 208 29.06 0.77 -29.24
C LEU A 208 28.40 0.92 -27.88
N GLN A 209 27.13 1.30 -27.83
CA GLN A 209 26.39 1.48 -26.58
C GLN A 209 26.21 0.16 -25.80
N ILE A 210 25.93 -0.94 -26.50
CA ILE A 210 25.78 -2.27 -25.88
C ILE A 210 27.13 -2.78 -25.38
N LYS A 211 28.20 -2.58 -26.15
CA LYS A 211 29.57 -2.88 -25.70
C LYS A 211 29.90 -2.10 -24.41
N ASN A 212 29.62 -0.80 -24.37
CA ASN A 212 29.88 0.05 -23.20
C ASN A 212 29.03 -0.37 -22.00
N LEU A 213 27.78 -0.80 -22.23
CA LEU A 213 26.90 -1.34 -21.18
C LEU A 213 27.44 -2.65 -20.61
N VAL A 214 27.80 -3.62 -21.46
CA VAL A 214 28.35 -4.90 -21.01
C VAL A 214 29.67 -4.68 -20.25
N SER A 215 30.51 -3.79 -20.76
CA SER A 215 31.75 -3.41 -20.06
C SER A 215 31.50 -2.69 -18.73
N LEU A 216 30.39 -1.97 -18.58
CA LEU A 216 29.99 -1.35 -17.32
C LEU A 216 29.49 -2.41 -16.32
N THR A 217 28.71 -3.39 -16.78
CA THR A 217 28.14 -4.41 -15.89
C THR A 217 29.14 -5.46 -15.46
N SER A 218 30.14 -5.78 -16.29
CA SER A 218 31.23 -6.70 -15.93
C SER A 218 32.07 -6.22 -14.74
N LEU A 219 32.05 -4.91 -14.43
CA LEU A 219 32.66 -4.35 -13.22
C LEU A 219 32.06 -4.90 -11.91
N GLN A 220 30.87 -5.51 -11.96
CA GLN A 220 30.28 -6.21 -10.81
C GLN A 220 30.99 -7.54 -10.52
N SER A 221 31.68 -8.11 -11.50
CA SER A 221 32.40 -9.39 -11.42
C SER A 221 33.92 -9.20 -11.38
N HIS A 222 34.42 -8.08 -11.92
CA HIS A 222 35.84 -7.76 -12.02
C HIS A 222 36.12 -6.34 -11.53
N GLU A 223 36.85 -6.20 -10.43
CA GLU A 223 37.20 -4.88 -9.89
C GLU A 223 38.13 -4.11 -10.84
N GLY A 224 37.73 -2.89 -11.19
CA GLY A 224 38.50 -1.97 -12.03
C GLY A 224 37.74 -0.66 -12.26
N PRO A 225 38.43 0.42 -12.71
CA PRO A 225 37.75 1.64 -13.11
C PRO A 225 36.90 1.41 -14.38
N PRO A 226 35.75 2.10 -14.54
CA PRO A 226 35.00 2.05 -15.77
C PRO A 226 35.85 2.56 -16.94
N THR A 227 35.65 1.96 -18.12
CA THR A 227 36.28 2.49 -19.34
C THR A 227 35.75 3.89 -19.64
N LEU A 228 36.44 4.63 -20.51
CA LEU A 228 35.98 5.94 -20.92
C LEU A 228 34.62 5.83 -21.65
N GLY A 229 34.43 4.79 -22.46
CA GLY A 229 33.14 4.40 -23.04
C GLY A 229 32.04 4.16 -22.01
N SER A 230 32.30 3.37 -20.96
CA SER A 230 31.34 3.14 -19.87
C SER A 230 31.01 4.43 -19.09
N SER A 231 32.00 5.29 -18.87
CA SER A 231 31.83 6.58 -18.19
C SER A 231 30.98 7.54 -19.03
N LYS A 232 31.19 7.55 -20.35
CA LYS A 232 30.43 8.32 -21.33
C LYS A 232 28.98 7.82 -21.47
N LEU A 233 28.75 6.51 -21.43
CA LEU A 233 27.41 5.94 -21.31
C LEU A 233 26.69 6.42 -20.04
N LEU A 234 27.35 6.39 -18.88
CA LEU A 234 26.78 6.92 -17.62
C LEU A 234 26.46 8.42 -17.72
N GLN A 235 27.29 9.20 -18.41
CA GLN A 235 27.02 10.62 -18.69
C GLN A 235 25.75 10.79 -19.54
N GLY A 236 25.55 9.96 -20.57
CA GLY A 236 24.32 9.95 -21.36
C GLY A 236 23.07 9.59 -20.52
N ILE A 237 23.19 8.62 -19.60
CA ILE A 237 22.11 8.24 -18.69
C ILE A 237 21.77 9.39 -17.73
N ARG A 238 22.79 10.12 -17.24
CA ARG A 238 22.60 11.33 -16.44
C ARG A 238 21.86 12.41 -17.24
N PHE A 239 22.15 12.56 -18.53
CA PHE A 239 21.43 13.50 -19.40
C PHE A 239 19.95 13.11 -19.52
N LEU A 240 19.65 11.83 -19.77
CA LEU A 240 18.27 11.35 -19.83
C LEU A 240 17.52 11.59 -18.51
N LYS A 241 18.17 11.41 -17.35
CA LYS A 241 17.57 11.73 -16.04
C LYS A 241 17.30 13.22 -15.89
N ALA A 242 18.22 14.09 -16.31
CA ALA A 242 18.03 15.53 -16.28
C ALA A 242 16.86 15.98 -17.17
N TRP A 243 16.73 15.36 -18.35
CA TRP A 243 15.60 15.60 -19.24
C TRP A 243 14.27 15.20 -18.59
N VAL A 244 14.16 13.97 -18.06
CA VAL A 244 12.94 13.50 -17.37
C VAL A 244 12.60 14.42 -16.19
N ALA A 245 13.59 14.81 -15.38
CA ALA A 245 13.40 15.72 -14.25
C ALA A 245 12.84 17.08 -14.68
N SER A 246 13.41 17.68 -15.72
CA SER A 246 12.94 18.98 -16.23
C SER A 246 11.53 18.89 -16.80
N ASP A 247 11.22 17.86 -17.60
CA ASP A 247 9.89 17.71 -18.18
C ASP A 247 8.82 17.38 -17.13
N ALA A 248 9.17 16.62 -16.08
CA ALA A 248 8.28 16.36 -14.94
C ALA A 248 8.01 17.64 -14.15
N ALA A 249 9.04 18.44 -13.84
CA ALA A 249 8.90 19.70 -13.12
C ALA A 249 8.10 20.75 -13.91
N ALA A 250 8.20 20.74 -15.23
CA ALA A 250 7.45 21.63 -16.11
C ALA A 250 6.02 21.13 -16.43
N GLY A 251 5.60 19.99 -15.88
CA GLY A 251 4.28 19.40 -16.15
C GLY A 251 4.08 18.85 -17.56
N ARG A 252 5.17 18.64 -18.32
CA ARG A 252 5.13 18.03 -19.66
C ARG A 252 5.08 16.49 -19.62
N LEU A 253 5.36 15.90 -18.46
CA LEU A 253 5.28 14.46 -18.21
C LEU A 253 4.32 14.17 -17.06
N ALA A 254 3.14 13.62 -17.38
CA ALA A 254 2.17 13.18 -16.39
C ALA A 254 2.20 11.66 -16.13
N SER A 255 2.76 10.87 -17.04
CA SER A 255 2.81 9.41 -16.93
C SER A 255 4.01 8.78 -17.64
N ILE A 256 4.28 7.51 -17.34
CA ILE A 256 5.31 6.69 -17.98
C ILE A 256 5.00 6.32 -19.46
N ASN A 257 3.88 6.79 -20.00
CA ASN A 257 3.42 6.49 -21.37
C ASN A 257 3.47 7.71 -22.30
N GLU A 258 4.05 8.82 -21.85
CA GLU A 258 4.01 10.13 -22.50
C GLU A 258 5.40 10.75 -22.67
N GLY A 259 5.51 11.71 -23.58
CA GLY A 259 6.70 12.55 -23.78
C GLY A 259 7.99 11.76 -23.92
N ALA A 260 9.01 12.13 -23.13
CA ALA A 260 10.32 11.48 -23.10
C ALA A 260 10.23 9.95 -22.93
N PHE A 261 9.24 9.44 -22.19
CA PHE A 261 9.09 8.00 -21.96
C PHE A 261 8.66 7.21 -23.19
N ARG A 262 7.99 7.81 -24.18
CA ARG A 262 7.67 7.12 -25.44
C ARG A 262 8.92 6.82 -26.24
N LYS A 263 9.79 7.82 -26.39
CA LYS A 263 11.09 7.67 -27.08
C LYS A 263 11.99 6.72 -26.29
N LEU A 264 12.10 6.91 -24.97
CA LEU A 264 12.84 6.00 -24.10
C LEU A 264 12.32 4.57 -24.27
N GLY A 265 11.02 4.33 -24.17
CA GLY A 265 10.42 2.98 -24.29
C GLY A 265 10.78 2.27 -25.59
N LEU A 266 10.60 2.95 -26.73
CA LEU A 266 10.92 2.39 -28.05
C LEU A 266 12.41 2.03 -28.16
N GLU A 267 13.30 2.95 -27.81
CA GLU A 267 14.74 2.76 -27.93
C GLU A 267 15.25 1.74 -26.90
N TRP A 268 14.69 1.72 -25.69
CA TRP A 268 15.02 0.76 -24.65
C TRP A 268 14.61 -0.66 -25.02
N SER A 269 13.45 -0.83 -25.69
CA SER A 269 13.04 -2.12 -26.26
C SER A 269 13.99 -2.57 -27.37
N ASN A 270 14.50 -1.65 -28.20
CA ASN A 270 15.53 -1.97 -29.18
C ASN A 270 16.83 -2.42 -28.51
N PHE A 271 17.28 -1.74 -27.45
CA PHE A 271 18.44 -2.15 -26.66
C PHE A 271 18.28 -3.55 -26.05
N ASP A 272 17.16 -3.81 -25.37
CA ASP A 272 16.86 -5.09 -24.74
C ASP A 272 16.75 -6.24 -25.77
N SER A 273 16.03 -6.01 -26.88
CA SER A 273 15.91 -7.02 -27.95
C SER A 273 17.27 -7.36 -28.57
N THR A 274 18.13 -6.36 -28.75
CA THR A 274 19.48 -6.54 -29.30
C THR A 274 20.35 -7.34 -28.32
N LEU A 275 20.34 -6.99 -27.03
CA LEU A 275 21.04 -7.76 -25.99
C LEU A 275 20.60 -9.22 -25.93
N ARG A 276 19.29 -9.48 -25.93
CA ARG A 276 18.73 -10.84 -25.87
C ARG A 276 19.06 -11.67 -27.10
N SER A 277 19.26 -11.04 -28.27
CA SER A 277 19.67 -11.75 -29.48
C SER A 277 21.05 -12.42 -29.36
N PHE A 278 21.87 -12.00 -28.39
CA PHE A 278 23.21 -12.56 -28.12
C PHE A 278 23.26 -13.63 -27.03
N ASP A 279 22.15 -13.85 -26.30
CA ASP A 279 22.02 -14.81 -25.20
C ASP A 279 22.10 -16.29 -25.67
N SER A 280 22.01 -16.53 -26.99
CA SER A 280 22.11 -17.85 -27.61
C SER A 280 23.54 -18.38 -27.80
N SER A 281 24.57 -17.68 -27.29
CA SER A 281 25.98 -18.10 -27.38
C SER A 281 26.57 -18.45 -26.01
N ASP A 282 27.13 -19.66 -25.86
CA ASP A 282 27.57 -20.25 -24.58
C ASP A 282 28.61 -19.42 -23.79
N TYR A 283 29.29 -18.46 -24.40
CA TYR A 283 30.35 -17.66 -23.78
C TYR A 283 29.89 -16.28 -23.23
N ALA A 284 28.64 -15.83 -23.48
CA ALA A 284 28.18 -14.47 -23.16
C ALA A 284 26.98 -14.37 -22.20
N GLN A 285 26.41 -15.49 -21.74
CA GLN A 285 25.14 -15.51 -20.99
C GLN A 285 25.19 -14.72 -19.67
N LEU A 286 26.29 -14.79 -18.91
CA LEU A 286 26.38 -14.12 -17.62
C LEU A 286 26.42 -12.59 -17.78
N ASP A 287 27.19 -12.08 -18.73
CA ASP A 287 27.34 -10.65 -18.98
C ASP A 287 26.06 -10.01 -19.54
N VAL A 288 25.34 -10.73 -20.43
CA VAL A 288 24.05 -10.28 -20.98
C VAL A 288 22.97 -10.24 -19.90
N SER A 289 22.94 -11.22 -18.99
CA SER A 289 21.98 -11.23 -17.87
C SER A 289 22.18 -10.05 -16.90
N GLN A 290 23.44 -9.69 -16.62
CA GLN A 290 23.79 -8.55 -15.78
C GLN A 290 23.45 -7.22 -16.47
N ALA A 291 23.73 -7.10 -17.77
CA ALA A 291 23.34 -5.94 -18.59
C ALA A 291 21.82 -5.74 -18.60
N THR A 292 21.05 -6.82 -18.77
CA THR A 292 19.57 -6.78 -18.74
C THR A 292 19.06 -6.30 -17.37
N CYS A 293 19.57 -6.88 -16.28
CA CYS A 293 19.22 -6.47 -14.92
C CYS A 293 19.57 -4.98 -14.65
N TRP A 294 20.70 -4.52 -15.16
CA TRP A 294 21.09 -3.11 -15.05
C TRP A 294 20.14 -2.19 -15.83
N LEU A 295 19.71 -2.58 -17.03
CA LEU A 295 18.74 -1.82 -17.83
C LEU A 295 17.38 -1.73 -17.14
N ASP A 296 16.89 -2.83 -16.57
CA ASP A 296 15.63 -2.85 -15.81
C ASP A 296 15.70 -1.93 -14.60
N LYS A 297 16.81 -1.99 -13.84
CA LYS A 297 17.03 -1.09 -12.71
C LYS A 297 17.08 0.38 -13.14
N THR A 298 17.78 0.68 -14.23
CA THR A 298 17.91 2.05 -14.76
C THR A 298 16.55 2.58 -15.25
N ARG A 299 15.71 1.73 -15.84
CA ARG A 299 14.32 2.07 -16.19
C ARG A 299 13.51 2.49 -14.97
N ILE A 300 13.58 1.74 -13.87
CA ILE A 300 12.89 2.08 -12.63
C ILE A 300 13.43 3.39 -12.02
N GLN A 301 14.73 3.67 -12.16
CA GLN A 301 15.30 4.95 -11.75
C GLN A 301 14.76 6.14 -12.57
N PHE A 302 14.41 5.96 -13.85
CA PHE A 302 13.72 7.03 -14.59
C PHE A 302 12.31 7.27 -14.04
N TRP A 303 11.58 6.23 -13.66
CA TRP A 303 10.28 6.37 -13.01
C TRP A 303 10.37 7.06 -11.65
N GLU A 304 11.42 6.76 -10.88
CA GLU A 304 11.71 7.46 -9.62
C GLU A 304 11.94 8.96 -9.87
N VAL A 305 12.79 9.31 -10.86
CA VAL A 305 13.06 10.71 -11.22
C VAL A 305 11.78 11.45 -11.63
N LEU A 306 10.90 10.81 -12.41
CA LEU A 306 9.57 11.34 -12.73
C LEU A 306 8.79 11.64 -11.45
N CYS A 307 8.65 10.67 -10.54
CA CYS A 307 7.89 10.83 -9.31
C CYS A 307 8.44 11.93 -8.40
N LEU A 308 9.77 12.07 -8.29
CA LEU A 308 10.41 13.06 -7.43
C LEU A 308 10.20 14.51 -7.92
N HIS A 309 10.14 14.72 -9.24
CA HIS A 309 10.06 16.06 -9.83
C HIS A 309 8.65 16.49 -10.26
N MET A 310 7.66 15.58 -10.24
CA MET A 310 6.31 15.90 -10.66
C MET A 310 5.58 16.81 -9.66
N ASP A 311 5.04 17.93 -10.15
CA ASP A 311 4.20 18.83 -9.37
C ASP A 311 2.78 18.25 -9.22
N LEU A 312 2.39 17.95 -7.97
CA LEU A 312 1.08 17.39 -7.65
C LEU A 312 0.05 18.44 -7.23
N THR A 313 0.38 19.74 -7.21
CA THR A 313 -0.50 20.79 -6.68
C THR A 313 -1.80 20.96 -7.46
N SER A 314 -1.80 20.63 -8.75
CA SER A 314 -2.98 20.67 -9.63
C SER A 314 -3.52 19.28 -9.99
N ALA A 315 -2.93 18.21 -9.46
CA ALA A 315 -3.30 16.84 -9.76
C ALA A 315 -4.62 16.43 -9.08
N ASP A 316 -5.45 15.66 -9.78
CA ASP A 316 -6.65 15.06 -9.19
C ASP A 316 -6.32 13.84 -8.32
N ASN A 317 -7.32 13.32 -7.61
CA ASN A 317 -7.15 12.17 -6.71
C ASN A 317 -6.66 10.91 -7.42
N GLN A 318 -7.04 10.69 -8.68
CA GLN A 318 -6.64 9.51 -9.44
C GLN A 318 -5.17 9.61 -9.86
N GLN A 319 -4.74 10.80 -10.30
CA GLN A 319 -3.35 11.08 -10.64
C GLN A 319 -2.44 10.93 -9.42
N ILE A 320 -2.86 11.45 -8.25
CA ILE A 320 -2.12 11.28 -6.99
C ILE A 320 -2.00 9.79 -6.62
N GLU A 321 -3.06 9.00 -6.80
CA GLU A 321 -3.03 7.56 -6.52
C GLU A 321 -2.08 6.80 -7.45
N GLN A 322 -2.07 7.15 -8.75
CA GLN A 322 -1.15 6.56 -9.73
C GLN A 322 0.30 6.92 -9.43
N TRP A 323 0.56 8.19 -9.11
CA TRP A 323 1.87 8.68 -8.71
C TRP A 323 2.40 7.94 -7.47
N ALA A 324 1.60 7.85 -6.41
CA ALA A 324 2.02 7.21 -5.16
C ALA A 324 2.26 5.71 -5.37
N SER A 325 1.45 5.06 -6.21
CA SER A 325 1.65 3.66 -6.58
C SER A 325 2.95 3.44 -7.36
N LEU A 326 3.28 4.34 -8.29
CA LEU A 326 4.53 4.25 -9.06
C LEU A 326 5.75 4.51 -8.17
N LEU A 327 5.69 5.53 -7.31
CA LEU A 327 6.75 5.82 -6.34
C LEU A 327 6.99 4.64 -5.40
N ASN A 328 5.92 3.98 -4.94
CA ASN A 328 6.04 2.80 -4.10
C ASN A 328 6.66 1.60 -4.83
N LEU A 329 6.35 1.42 -6.12
CA LEU A 329 7.00 0.42 -6.97
C LEU A 329 8.50 0.70 -7.11
N CYS A 330 8.88 1.97 -7.28
CA CYS A 330 10.27 2.39 -7.32
C CYS A 330 10.97 2.08 -5.99
N PHE A 331 10.37 2.48 -4.87
CA PHE A 331 10.88 2.22 -3.53
C PHE A 331 11.16 0.74 -3.31
N THR A 332 10.15 -0.12 -3.52
CA THR A 332 10.25 -1.57 -3.30
C THR A 332 11.24 -2.26 -4.23
N SER A 333 11.40 -1.77 -5.46
CA SER A 333 12.31 -2.38 -6.44
C SER A 333 13.76 -1.93 -6.29
N LEU A 334 14.00 -0.72 -5.77
CA LEU A 334 15.33 -0.12 -5.67
C LEU A 334 15.95 -0.24 -4.27
N SER A 335 15.14 -0.43 -3.23
CA SER A 335 15.61 -0.58 -1.84
C SER A 335 16.41 -1.87 -1.60
N ILE A 336 16.00 -2.99 -2.20
CA ILE A 336 16.64 -4.30 -2.04
C ILE A 336 16.75 -4.99 -3.41
N ARG A 337 17.94 -5.48 -3.78
CA ARG A 337 18.05 -6.32 -4.98
C ARG A 337 17.50 -7.72 -4.72
N TYR A 338 16.83 -8.33 -5.69
CA TYR A 338 16.34 -9.70 -5.57
C TYR A 338 17.45 -10.71 -5.19
N SER A 339 18.67 -10.54 -5.71
CA SER A 339 19.84 -11.36 -5.34
C SER A 339 20.29 -11.18 -3.88
N GLU A 340 19.97 -10.05 -3.27
CA GLU A 340 20.30 -9.71 -1.88
C GLU A 340 19.24 -10.22 -0.89
N VAL A 341 18.00 -10.46 -1.34
CA VAL A 341 16.92 -11.06 -0.53
C VAL A 341 17.32 -12.44 -0.01
N LEU A 342 18.09 -13.20 -0.79
CA LEU A 342 18.52 -14.56 -0.47
C LEU A 342 19.86 -14.63 0.27
N THR A 343 20.66 -13.56 0.24
CA THR A 343 22.06 -13.56 0.72
C THR A 343 22.29 -12.70 1.96
N ARG A 344 21.41 -11.74 2.25
CA ARG A 344 21.53 -10.82 3.39
C ARG A 344 20.61 -11.19 4.55
N SER A 345 21.02 -10.79 5.76
CA SER A 345 20.17 -10.95 6.95
C SER A 345 18.90 -10.09 6.85
N VAL A 346 17.93 -10.31 7.75
CA VAL A 346 16.72 -9.47 7.81
C VAL A 346 17.08 -8.04 8.24
N GLU A 347 17.98 -7.90 9.21
CA GLU A 347 18.40 -6.61 9.75
C GLU A 347 19.13 -5.74 8.71
N GLU A 348 20.03 -6.33 7.93
CA GLU A 348 20.76 -5.61 6.87
C GLU A 348 19.82 -5.09 5.77
N ARG A 349 18.72 -5.80 5.52
CA ARG A 349 17.69 -5.39 4.55
C ARG A 349 16.88 -4.21 5.07
N GLU A 350 16.44 -4.27 6.33
CA GLU A 350 15.71 -3.18 6.97
C GLU A 350 16.54 -1.90 7.06
N ILE A 351 17.85 -2.00 7.35
CA ILE A 351 18.74 -0.83 7.38
C ILE A 351 18.78 -0.15 5.99
N ARG A 352 18.95 -0.92 4.92
CA ARG A 352 18.98 -0.37 3.56
C ARG A 352 17.66 0.21 3.11
N GLU A 353 16.54 -0.46 3.39
CA GLU A 353 15.21 0.07 3.11
C GLU A 353 15.03 1.42 3.81
N ASN A 354 15.44 1.53 5.08
CA ASN A 354 15.35 2.77 5.83
C ASN A 354 16.28 3.87 5.31
N GLU A 355 17.52 3.55 4.92
CA GLU A 355 18.44 4.51 4.30
C GLU A 355 17.88 5.05 2.98
N TYR A 356 17.33 4.17 2.15
CA TYR A 356 16.76 4.56 0.87
C TYR A 356 15.43 5.31 1.02
N LEU A 357 14.60 4.93 1.99
CA LEU A 357 13.39 5.67 2.34
C LEU A 357 13.73 7.11 2.75
N LYS A 358 14.76 7.30 3.59
CA LYS A 358 15.23 8.63 3.99
C LYS A 358 15.69 9.46 2.78
N HIS A 359 16.40 8.84 1.85
CA HIS A 359 16.83 9.51 0.62
C HIS A 359 15.64 9.98 -0.24
N ILE A 360 14.63 9.12 -0.46
CA ILE A 360 13.43 9.54 -1.20
C ILE A 360 12.71 10.65 -0.44
N CYS A 361 12.47 10.48 0.86
CA CYS A 361 11.71 11.45 1.64
C CYS A 361 12.38 12.81 1.74
N SER A 362 13.73 12.90 1.68
CA SER A 362 14.43 14.19 1.67
C SER A 362 14.24 14.99 0.37
N GLU A 363 13.87 14.33 -0.72
CA GLU A 363 13.62 14.97 -2.02
C GLU A 363 12.12 15.30 -2.23
N LEU A 364 11.23 14.77 -1.39
CA LEU A 364 9.79 15.02 -1.49
C LEU A 364 9.39 16.31 -0.78
N THR A 365 8.41 17.02 -1.36
CA THR A 365 7.68 18.07 -0.65
C THR A 365 6.79 17.48 0.45
N ASP A 366 6.44 18.29 1.46
CA ASP A 366 5.49 17.90 2.52
C ASP A 366 4.15 17.37 1.97
N TYR A 367 3.70 17.94 0.84
CA TYR A 367 2.47 17.53 0.18
C TYR A 367 2.59 16.13 -0.44
N GLN A 368 3.66 15.88 -1.19
CA GLN A 368 3.96 14.57 -1.77
C GLN A 368 4.15 13.50 -0.69
N LEU A 369 4.89 13.81 0.38
CA LEU A 369 5.11 12.88 1.49
C LEU A 369 3.79 12.46 2.14
N LYS A 370 2.91 13.42 2.48
CA LYS A 370 1.58 13.13 3.03
C LYS A 370 0.71 12.33 2.06
N ALA A 371 0.77 12.64 0.77
CA ALA A 371 0.03 11.90 -0.25
C ALA A 371 0.47 10.42 -0.32
N TRP A 372 1.78 10.14 -0.24
CA TRP A 372 2.31 8.78 -0.28
C TRP A 372 1.99 7.98 0.99
N ILE A 373 2.06 8.62 2.16
CA ILE A 373 1.62 8.06 3.44
C ILE A 373 0.13 7.69 3.38
N ARG A 374 -0.71 8.65 2.97
CA ARG A 374 -2.17 8.46 2.84
C ARG A 374 -2.52 7.34 1.85
N TRP A 375 -1.81 7.26 0.74
CA TRP A 375 -1.96 6.16 -0.21
C TRP A 375 -1.65 4.79 0.42
N SER A 376 -0.55 4.70 1.19
CA SER A 376 -0.14 3.46 1.86
C SER A 376 -1.23 2.98 2.82
N ILE A 377 -1.79 3.90 3.62
CA ILE A 377 -2.92 3.66 4.53
C ILE A 377 -4.15 3.13 3.78
N ARG A 378 -4.55 3.80 2.69
CA ARG A 378 -5.73 3.40 1.90
C ARG A 378 -5.58 2.02 1.28
N LYS A 379 -4.38 1.67 0.79
CA LYS A 379 -4.13 0.34 0.25
C LYS A 379 -4.23 -0.74 1.32
N ASP A 380 -3.71 -0.49 2.50
CA ASP A 380 -3.74 -1.40 3.64
C ASP A 380 -5.17 -1.58 4.19
N ILE A 381 -5.94 -0.49 4.34
CA ILE A 381 -7.37 -0.53 4.68
C ILE A 381 -8.13 -1.35 3.63
N GLY A 382 -7.96 -1.05 2.35
CA GLY A 382 -8.62 -1.80 1.28
C GLY A 382 -8.22 -3.28 1.24
N ALA A 383 -6.99 -3.62 1.62
CA ALA A 383 -6.54 -5.00 1.73
C ALA A 383 -7.19 -5.72 2.93
N ALA A 384 -7.27 -5.06 4.09
CA ALA A 384 -7.93 -5.59 5.27
C ALA A 384 -9.41 -5.88 5.01
N LEU A 385 -10.13 -4.98 4.33
CA LEU A 385 -11.53 -5.19 3.97
C LEU A 385 -11.73 -6.38 3.02
N ARG A 386 -10.91 -6.49 1.96
CA ARG A 386 -10.94 -7.66 1.05
C ARG A 386 -10.61 -8.97 1.77
N LEU A 387 -9.74 -8.93 2.78
CA LEU A 387 -9.40 -10.09 3.58
C LEU A 387 -10.59 -10.50 4.47
N ALA A 388 -11.27 -9.55 5.09
CA ALA A 388 -12.46 -9.79 5.91
C ALA A 388 -13.61 -10.40 5.11
N GLU A 389 -13.82 -10.00 3.85
CA GLU A 389 -14.82 -10.60 2.96
C GLU A 389 -14.56 -12.09 2.70
N ARG A 390 -13.29 -12.47 2.50
CA ARG A 390 -12.89 -13.86 2.20
C ARG A 390 -12.83 -14.72 3.45
N THR A 391 -12.39 -14.12 4.55
CA THR A 391 -12.15 -14.77 5.82
C THR A 391 -12.68 -13.86 6.93
N PRO A 392 -13.98 -13.95 7.29
CA PRO A 392 -14.61 -13.06 8.28
C PRO A 392 -14.00 -13.09 9.68
N LEU A 393 -13.16 -14.10 9.96
CA LEU A 393 -12.41 -14.27 11.20
C LEU A 393 -10.91 -13.97 11.02
N ALA A 394 -10.47 -13.46 9.88
CA ALA A 394 -9.09 -13.01 9.70
C ALA A 394 -8.88 -11.74 10.52
N ARG A 395 -8.01 -11.83 11.52
CA ARG A 395 -7.72 -10.77 12.50
C ARG A 395 -6.40 -10.09 12.16
N GLU A 396 -6.19 -9.73 10.91
CA GLU A 396 -4.91 -9.18 10.46
C GLU A 396 -5.11 -7.87 9.72
N PHE A 397 -4.46 -6.82 10.20
CA PHE A 397 -4.28 -5.60 9.43
C PHE A 397 -3.13 -5.83 8.44
N CYS A 398 -3.41 -5.74 7.14
CA CYS A 398 -2.42 -5.92 6.09
C CYS A 398 -1.53 -4.67 6.02
N ASP A 399 -0.40 -4.68 6.72
CA ASP A 399 0.54 -3.56 6.88
C ASP A 399 1.63 -3.48 5.79
N ASN A 400 1.42 -4.14 4.65
CA ASN A 400 2.45 -4.29 3.62
C ASN A 400 2.95 -2.94 3.12
N GLU A 401 2.06 -1.97 2.95
CA GLU A 401 2.44 -0.65 2.46
C GLU A 401 2.84 0.29 3.61
N SER A 402 2.21 0.20 4.78
CA SER A 402 2.44 1.13 5.89
C SER A 402 3.67 0.82 6.74
N ARG A 403 4.17 -0.43 6.73
CA ARG A 403 5.27 -0.86 7.60
C ARG A 403 6.50 0.04 7.53
N LYS A 404 6.81 0.57 6.35
CA LYS A 404 7.96 1.46 6.12
C LYS A 404 7.92 2.75 6.95
N TRP A 405 6.76 3.14 7.48
CA TRP A 405 6.60 4.37 8.27
C TRP A 405 6.85 4.20 9.77
N TRP A 406 6.72 2.97 10.30
CA TRP A 406 6.53 2.79 11.74
C TRP A 406 7.77 3.05 12.62
N ALA A 407 8.96 2.75 12.10
CA ALA A 407 10.25 2.97 12.77
C ALA A 407 10.97 4.25 12.28
N THR A 408 10.22 5.20 11.73
CA THR A 408 10.78 6.41 11.13
C THR A 408 10.30 7.67 11.85
N GLU A 409 10.95 8.79 11.57
CA GLU A 409 10.50 10.11 12.03
C GLU A 409 9.09 10.49 11.50
N TYR A 410 8.60 9.81 10.46
CA TYR A 410 7.28 10.02 9.87
C TYR A 410 6.15 9.23 10.58
N SER A 411 6.48 8.42 11.59
CA SER A 411 5.54 7.64 12.40
C SER A 411 4.35 8.47 12.92
N ALA A 412 4.61 9.66 13.46
CA ALA A 412 3.56 10.54 13.98
C ALA A 412 2.63 11.08 12.87
N ILE A 413 3.20 11.40 11.69
CA ILE A 413 2.43 11.85 10.52
C ILE A 413 1.54 10.71 10.02
N TRP A 414 2.08 9.49 9.97
CA TRP A 414 1.31 8.30 9.58
C TRP A 414 0.14 8.03 10.54
N LYS A 415 0.36 8.06 11.87
CA LYS A 415 -0.72 7.87 12.86
C LYS A 415 -1.83 8.90 12.67
N ALA A 416 -1.47 10.18 12.55
CA ALA A 416 -2.45 11.26 12.33
C ALA A 416 -3.24 11.11 11.02
N GLN A 417 -2.59 10.70 9.93
CA GLN A 417 -3.26 10.43 8.65
C GLN A 417 -4.16 9.20 8.72
N LEU A 418 -3.77 8.17 9.48
CA LEU A 418 -4.61 6.99 9.67
C LEU A 418 -5.86 7.33 10.46
N GLU A 419 -5.74 8.10 11.54
CA GLU A 419 -6.90 8.56 12.32
C GLU A 419 -7.85 9.40 11.45
N ASP A 420 -7.34 10.28 10.59
CA ASP A 420 -8.15 11.05 9.63
C ASP A 420 -8.87 10.12 8.63
N GLU A 421 -8.16 9.18 8.01
CA GLU A 421 -8.77 8.21 7.07
C GLU A 421 -9.79 7.32 7.77
N LEU A 422 -9.50 6.84 8.98
CA LEU A 422 -10.45 6.10 9.78
C LEU A 422 -11.68 6.95 10.06
N SER A 423 -11.54 8.21 10.47
CA SER A 423 -12.67 9.09 10.82
C SER A 423 -13.71 9.23 9.70
N ASN A 424 -13.27 9.16 8.44
CA ASN A 424 -14.08 9.25 7.23
C ASN A 424 -14.84 7.94 6.88
N LEU A 425 -14.54 6.83 7.55
CA LEU A 425 -15.23 5.55 7.35
C LEU A 425 -16.48 5.44 8.22
N ASP A 426 -17.45 4.63 7.79
CA ASP A 426 -18.57 4.23 8.63
C ASP A 426 -18.11 3.28 9.76
N ILE A 427 -18.92 3.15 10.81
CA ILE A 427 -18.57 2.41 12.02
C ILE A 427 -18.32 0.92 11.76
N GLU A 428 -19.04 0.30 10.83
CA GLU A 428 -18.88 -1.12 10.50
C GLU A 428 -17.53 -1.35 9.80
N THR A 429 -17.18 -0.48 8.87
CA THR A 429 -15.89 -0.50 8.18
C THR A 429 -14.74 -0.21 9.17
N LYS A 430 -14.88 0.80 10.04
CA LYS A 430 -13.91 1.10 11.12
C LYS A 430 -13.67 -0.11 12.00
N LEU A 431 -14.75 -0.76 12.46
CA LEU A 431 -14.67 -1.95 13.30
C LEU A 431 -13.89 -3.06 12.59
N THR A 432 -14.21 -3.31 11.33
CA THR A 432 -13.55 -4.35 10.52
C THR A 432 -12.04 -4.12 10.42
N VAL A 433 -11.62 -2.86 10.18
CA VAL A 433 -10.20 -2.50 10.10
C VAL A 433 -9.51 -2.64 11.47
N LEU A 434 -10.07 -2.03 12.51
CA LEU A 434 -9.47 -1.97 13.85
C LEU A 434 -9.46 -3.32 14.57
N SER A 435 -10.38 -4.22 14.23
CA SER A 435 -10.39 -5.60 14.70
C SER A 435 -9.13 -6.38 14.29
N GLY A 436 -8.40 -5.95 13.26
CA GLY A 436 -7.14 -6.56 12.82
C GLY A 436 -5.97 -6.28 13.78
N GLU A 437 -5.09 -7.27 13.96
CA GLU A 437 -3.85 -7.10 14.71
C GLU A 437 -2.75 -6.48 13.83
N LEU A 438 -1.96 -5.57 14.43
CA LEU A 438 -0.72 -5.07 13.84
C LEU A 438 0.38 -6.14 13.97
N ARG A 439 1.05 -6.49 12.88
CA ARG A 439 2.14 -7.49 12.86
C ARG A 439 3.48 -6.85 12.55
N ARG A 440 4.58 -7.60 12.74
CA ARG A 440 5.94 -7.25 12.26
C ARG A 440 6.43 -5.85 12.65
N LEU A 441 6.10 -5.43 13.87
CA LEU A 441 6.57 -4.17 14.45
C LEU A 441 8.09 -4.20 14.67
N PRO A 442 8.79 -3.07 14.47
CA PRO A 442 10.24 -3.02 14.28
C PRO A 442 11.07 -3.41 15.51
N ASN A 443 10.56 -3.17 16.72
CA ASN A 443 11.17 -3.63 17.96
C ASN A 443 10.12 -3.72 19.08
N GLU A 444 10.46 -4.34 20.21
CA GLU A 444 9.50 -4.56 21.31
C GLU A 444 8.94 -3.27 21.95
N ALA A 445 9.71 -2.17 21.95
CA ALA A 445 9.27 -0.91 22.54
C ALA A 445 8.23 -0.21 21.64
N ALA A 446 8.56 -0.07 20.35
CA ALA A 446 7.62 0.39 19.33
C ALA A 446 6.41 -0.54 19.25
N ALA A 447 6.62 -1.86 19.37
CA ALA A 447 5.53 -2.82 19.32
C ALA A 447 4.54 -2.66 20.48
N ARG A 448 4.99 -2.21 21.66
CA ARG A 448 4.12 -1.87 22.78
C ARG A 448 3.37 -0.58 22.52
N GLU A 449 4.08 0.49 22.18
CA GLU A 449 3.48 1.80 21.90
C GLU A 449 2.40 1.73 20.80
N TYR A 450 2.68 1.04 19.70
CA TYR A 450 1.73 0.88 18.60
C TYR A 450 0.53 0.02 18.96
N ARG A 451 0.72 -1.03 19.77
CA ARG A 451 -0.39 -1.86 20.25
C ARG A 451 -1.27 -1.07 21.21
N ASP A 452 -0.68 -0.38 22.18
CA ASP A 452 -1.42 0.43 23.14
C ASP A 452 -2.26 1.51 22.42
N TRP A 453 -1.65 2.22 21.44
CA TRP A 453 -2.37 3.20 20.62
C TRP A 453 -3.48 2.58 19.76
N TRP A 454 -3.22 1.44 19.12
CA TRP A 454 -4.23 0.78 18.28
C TRP A 454 -5.39 0.22 19.11
N ASP A 455 -5.09 -0.38 20.26
CA ASP A 455 -6.07 -0.93 21.17
C ASP A 455 -6.92 0.19 21.80
N ASP A 456 -6.34 1.38 22.07
CA ASP A 456 -7.08 2.58 22.49
C ASP A 456 -8.07 3.06 21.41
N LEU A 457 -7.63 3.15 20.14
CA LEU A 457 -8.54 3.48 19.03
C LEU A 457 -9.70 2.47 18.90
N PHE A 458 -9.38 1.17 19.04
CA PHE A 458 -10.38 0.11 18.99
C PHE A 458 -11.33 0.12 20.19
N GLU A 459 -10.83 0.43 21.40
CA GLU A 459 -11.63 0.57 22.60
C GLU A 459 -12.60 1.75 22.48
N GLN A 460 -12.11 2.92 22.06
CA GLN A 460 -12.93 4.13 21.93
C GLN A 460 -14.10 3.95 20.95
N LEU A 461 -13.98 3.06 19.96
CA LEU A 461 -15.02 2.81 18.97
C LEU A 461 -16.36 2.39 19.60
N ILE A 462 -16.36 1.58 20.67
CA ILE A 462 -17.61 1.13 21.33
C ILE A 462 -18.33 2.26 22.08
N HIS A 463 -17.62 3.35 22.35
CA HIS A 463 -18.10 4.53 23.06
C HIS A 463 -18.64 5.61 22.12
N ASP A 464 -18.51 5.41 20.80
CA ASP A 464 -19.13 6.29 19.80
C ASP A 464 -20.67 6.30 20.01
N PRO A 465 -21.30 7.48 20.14
CA PRO A 465 -22.76 7.59 20.30
C PRO A 465 -23.57 6.92 19.20
N ASP A 466 -23.02 6.84 18.00
CA ASP A 466 -23.66 6.26 16.83
C ASP A 466 -23.34 4.76 16.68
N PHE A 467 -22.58 4.15 17.62
CA PHE A 467 -22.19 2.74 17.55
C PHE A 467 -23.42 1.80 17.55
N PRO A 468 -23.66 1.03 16.47
CA PRO A 468 -24.82 0.16 16.38
C PRO A 468 -24.78 -0.98 17.42
N PRO A 469 -25.86 -1.21 18.20
CA PRO A 469 -25.91 -2.33 19.13
C PRO A 469 -25.68 -3.70 18.47
N ALA A 470 -26.07 -3.85 17.20
CA ALA A 470 -25.88 -5.08 16.42
C ALA A 470 -24.40 -5.46 16.22
N LEU A 471 -23.48 -4.49 16.26
CA LEU A 471 -22.04 -4.73 16.10
C LEU A 471 -21.33 -5.04 17.44
N THR A 472 -22.01 -4.89 18.58
CA THR A 472 -21.42 -5.15 19.91
C THR A 472 -20.86 -6.58 20.03
N PRO A 473 -21.49 -7.64 19.50
CA PRO A 473 -20.92 -9.00 19.52
C PRO A 473 -19.60 -9.12 18.77
N GLN A 474 -19.50 -8.54 17.57
CA GLN A 474 -18.27 -8.57 16.78
C GLN A 474 -17.14 -7.82 17.50
N TRP A 475 -17.41 -6.62 18.00
CA TRP A 475 -16.46 -5.87 18.82
C TRP A 475 -16.02 -6.66 20.05
N SER A 476 -16.96 -7.28 20.78
CA SER A 476 -16.65 -8.03 22.01
C SER A 476 -15.73 -9.23 21.75
N ILE A 477 -15.87 -9.89 20.60
CA ILE A 477 -15.03 -11.02 20.20
C ILE A 477 -13.59 -10.55 19.96
N SER A 478 -13.41 -9.51 19.15
CA SER A 478 -12.09 -8.93 18.90
C SER A 478 -11.46 -8.36 20.16
N ALA A 479 -12.25 -7.72 21.03
CA ALA A 479 -11.81 -7.16 22.30
C ALA A 479 -11.32 -8.24 23.28
N ALA A 480 -11.97 -9.41 23.33
CA ALA A 480 -11.69 -10.45 24.32
C ALA A 480 -10.32 -11.13 24.18
N ASP A 481 -9.61 -10.88 23.09
CA ASP A 481 -8.26 -11.37 22.84
C ASP A 481 -7.18 -10.30 23.04
N ARG A 482 -7.57 -9.03 23.25
CA ARG A 482 -6.68 -7.86 23.15
C ARG A 482 -6.77 -6.93 24.35
N LEU A 483 -7.98 -6.63 24.80
CA LEU A 483 -8.24 -5.67 25.88
C LEU A 483 -8.34 -6.36 27.25
N ASP A 484 -8.28 -5.55 28.30
CA ASP A 484 -8.40 -6.03 29.68
C ASP A 484 -9.75 -6.70 29.94
N ASN A 485 -9.70 -7.85 30.63
CA ASN A 485 -10.88 -8.66 30.94
C ASN A 485 -11.95 -7.88 31.73
N GLU A 486 -11.55 -6.90 32.54
CA GLU A 486 -12.49 -6.07 33.30
C GLU A 486 -13.31 -5.16 32.39
N ILE A 487 -12.70 -4.62 31.33
CA ILE A 487 -13.33 -3.75 30.33
C ILE A 487 -14.30 -4.57 29.47
N VAL A 488 -13.86 -5.76 29.01
CA VAL A 488 -14.59 -6.54 28.01
C VAL A 488 -15.75 -7.36 28.60
N LEU A 489 -15.65 -7.80 29.85
CA LEU A 489 -16.63 -8.71 30.47
C LEU A 489 -18.08 -8.20 30.44
N PRO A 490 -18.40 -6.93 30.73
CA PRO A 490 -19.74 -6.39 30.60
C PRO A 490 -20.29 -6.50 29.17
N TYR A 491 -19.43 -6.29 28.17
CA TYR A 491 -19.82 -6.36 26.75
C TYR A 491 -20.02 -7.80 26.28
N ILE A 492 -19.22 -8.77 26.75
CA ILE A 492 -19.49 -10.19 26.49
C ILE A 492 -20.89 -10.58 26.98
N ASP A 493 -21.25 -10.16 28.21
CA ASP A 493 -22.55 -10.44 28.81
C ASP A 493 -23.69 -9.80 27.99
N LYS A 494 -23.53 -8.54 27.57
CA LYS A 494 -24.46 -7.80 26.71
C LYS A 494 -24.61 -8.48 25.34
N SER A 495 -23.51 -8.86 24.71
CA SER A 495 -23.45 -9.49 23.39
C SER A 495 -24.14 -10.85 23.36
N VAL A 496 -23.93 -11.69 24.36
CA VAL A 496 -24.68 -12.96 24.50
C VAL A 496 -26.18 -12.70 24.65
N GLY A 497 -26.55 -11.64 25.38
CA GLY A 497 -27.94 -11.19 25.51
C GLY A 497 -28.58 -10.77 24.19
N LEU A 498 -27.86 -9.98 23.38
CA LEU A 498 -28.28 -9.53 22.05
C LEU A 498 -28.43 -10.72 21.09
N LEU A 499 -27.40 -11.56 20.98
CA LEU A 499 -27.42 -12.74 20.10
C LEU A 499 -28.55 -13.72 20.45
N ARG A 500 -28.90 -13.87 21.74
CA ARG A 500 -30.07 -14.66 22.15
C ARG A 500 -31.38 -14.09 21.58
N GLY A 501 -31.51 -12.77 21.51
CA GLY A 501 -32.65 -12.09 20.87
C GLY A 501 -32.72 -12.43 19.38
N GLU A 502 -31.60 -12.27 18.67
CA GLU A 502 -31.49 -12.58 17.23
C GLU A 502 -31.80 -14.05 16.92
N LEU A 503 -31.31 -14.98 17.74
CA LEU A 503 -31.59 -16.43 17.63
C LEU A 503 -33.07 -16.78 17.78
N SER A 504 -33.84 -15.93 18.46
CA SER A 504 -35.28 -16.13 18.61
C SER A 504 -36.09 -15.63 17.40
N ASN A 505 -35.48 -14.82 16.51
CA ASN A 505 -36.14 -14.10 15.41
C ASN A 505 -35.67 -14.52 14.01
N GLY A 506 -34.96 -15.64 13.88
CA GLY A 506 -34.44 -16.13 12.58
C GLY A 506 -32.96 -15.81 12.38
N ALA A 507 -32.11 -16.39 13.24
CA ALA A 507 -30.67 -16.14 13.21
C ALA A 507 -29.97 -16.56 11.92
N GLN A 508 -28.96 -15.76 11.58
CA GLN A 508 -27.97 -16.08 10.57
C GLN A 508 -26.92 -17.07 11.10
N PRO A 509 -26.28 -17.89 10.25
CA PRO A 509 -25.25 -18.85 10.66
C PRO A 509 -24.09 -18.23 11.44
N HIS A 510 -23.67 -17.00 11.11
CA HIS A 510 -22.56 -16.33 11.78
C HIS A 510 -22.87 -15.98 13.26
N HIS A 511 -24.14 -15.72 13.61
CA HIS A 511 -24.55 -15.48 15.00
C HIS A 511 -24.27 -16.69 15.90
N HIS A 512 -24.41 -17.92 15.37
CA HIS A 512 -24.11 -19.13 16.13
C HIS A 512 -22.62 -19.25 16.45
N LYS A 513 -21.74 -18.92 15.50
CA LYS A 513 -20.29 -18.91 15.69
C LYS A 513 -19.85 -17.83 16.69
N GLN A 514 -20.37 -16.61 16.54
CA GLN A 514 -20.11 -15.53 17.49
C GLN A 514 -20.51 -15.92 18.92
N LEU A 515 -21.65 -16.58 19.06
CA LEU A 515 -22.13 -17.04 20.37
C LEU A 515 -21.22 -18.11 20.97
N GLU A 516 -20.74 -19.05 20.16
CA GLU A 516 -19.78 -20.08 20.59
C GLU A 516 -18.50 -19.45 21.15
N GLU A 517 -17.88 -18.53 20.41
CA GLU A 517 -16.67 -17.82 20.81
C GLU A 517 -16.87 -17.07 22.13
N LEU A 518 -17.95 -16.28 22.22
CA LEU A 518 -18.28 -15.51 23.43
C LEU A 518 -18.56 -16.41 24.64
N LEU A 519 -19.28 -17.53 24.47
CA LEU A 519 -19.55 -18.48 25.56
C LEU A 519 -18.30 -19.26 25.98
N SER A 520 -17.38 -19.52 25.05
CA SER A 520 -16.08 -20.11 25.34
C SER A 520 -15.25 -19.15 26.20
N LYS A 521 -15.14 -17.87 25.81
CA LYS A 521 -14.47 -16.83 26.59
C LYS A 521 -15.11 -16.63 27.96
N LEU A 522 -16.44 -16.50 28.01
CA LEU A 522 -17.16 -16.32 29.27
C LEU A 522 -17.01 -17.54 30.19
N SER A 523 -16.87 -18.76 29.65
CA SER A 523 -16.64 -19.96 30.47
C SER A 523 -15.32 -19.93 31.22
N PHE A 524 -14.31 -19.24 30.66
CA PHE A 524 -13.03 -19.02 31.31
C PHE A 524 -13.13 -17.91 32.37
N LEU A 525 -13.74 -16.76 32.02
CA LEU A 525 -13.78 -15.58 32.88
C LEU A 525 -14.81 -15.67 34.02
N LYS A 526 -16.03 -16.16 33.73
CA LYS A 526 -17.16 -16.27 34.67
C LYS A 526 -17.97 -17.55 34.37
N PRO A 527 -17.48 -18.74 34.74
CA PRO A 527 -18.09 -20.03 34.37
C PRO A 527 -19.56 -20.16 34.77
N SER A 528 -19.94 -19.68 35.96
CA SER A 528 -21.32 -19.74 36.44
C SER A 528 -22.27 -18.88 35.60
N LYS A 529 -21.81 -17.71 35.11
CA LYS A 529 -22.58 -16.89 34.16
C LYS A 529 -22.71 -17.58 32.81
N ALA A 530 -21.64 -18.19 32.31
CA ALA A 530 -21.66 -18.92 31.05
C ALA A 530 -22.65 -20.10 31.09
N LEU A 531 -22.69 -20.87 32.19
CA LEU A 531 -23.68 -21.92 32.41
C LEU A 531 -25.10 -21.36 32.37
N ARG A 532 -25.36 -20.27 33.09
CA ARG A 532 -26.67 -19.61 33.10
C ARG A 532 -27.11 -19.21 31.69
N HIS A 533 -26.23 -18.61 30.89
CA HIS A 533 -26.55 -18.25 29.51
C HIS A 533 -26.84 -19.46 28.65
N ARG A 534 -26.03 -20.53 28.72
CA ARG A 534 -26.30 -21.79 28.01
C ARG A 534 -27.68 -22.36 28.33
N LEU A 535 -28.07 -22.37 29.60
CA LEU A 535 -29.39 -22.85 30.03
C LEU A 535 -30.53 -21.93 29.55
N MET A 536 -30.32 -20.61 29.54
CA MET A 536 -31.30 -19.67 28.97
C MET A 536 -31.44 -19.84 27.45
N LEU A 537 -30.32 -20.05 26.74
CA LEU A 537 -30.29 -20.30 25.30
C LEU A 537 -30.96 -21.62 24.93
N MET A 538 -30.72 -22.68 25.72
CA MET A 538 -31.44 -23.95 25.59
C MET A 538 -32.95 -23.74 25.68
N ARG A 539 -33.41 -22.93 26.64
CA ARG A 539 -34.83 -22.58 26.77
C ARG A 539 -35.37 -21.75 25.59
N SER A 540 -34.63 -20.78 25.09
CA SER A 540 -35.13 -19.88 24.03
C SER A 540 -34.93 -20.40 22.61
N SER A 541 -34.13 -21.46 22.42
CA SER A 541 -33.85 -22.01 21.09
C SER A 541 -35.13 -22.51 20.41
N ILE A 542 -35.36 -22.01 19.20
CA ILE A 542 -36.44 -22.46 18.30
C ILE A 542 -36.06 -23.71 17.49
N LYS A 543 -34.77 -24.05 17.45
CA LYS A 543 -34.26 -25.28 16.85
C LYS A 543 -34.13 -26.38 17.92
N PRO A 544 -34.52 -27.63 17.60
CA PRO A 544 -34.33 -28.74 18.52
C PRO A 544 -32.84 -29.05 18.71
N LEU A 545 -32.43 -29.33 19.95
CA LEU A 545 -31.06 -29.76 20.27
C LEU A 545 -30.90 -31.29 20.27
N SER A 546 -32.01 -32.02 20.15
CA SER A 546 -32.05 -33.48 20.16
C SER A 546 -33.06 -34.03 19.15
N ASP A 547 -32.83 -35.26 18.70
CA ASP A 547 -33.76 -36.02 17.87
C ASP A 547 -34.97 -36.56 18.66
N GLU A 548 -35.82 -37.37 18.00
CA GLU A 548 -37.01 -38.00 18.59
C GLU A 548 -36.72 -39.00 19.71
N SER A 549 -35.50 -39.53 19.76
CA SER A 549 -35.03 -40.38 20.85
C SER A 549 -34.41 -39.55 22.00
N VAL A 550 -34.50 -38.21 21.92
CA VAL A 550 -33.85 -37.27 22.84
C VAL A 550 -32.33 -37.48 22.87
N SER A 551 -31.78 -38.05 21.80
CA SER A 551 -30.34 -38.11 21.57
C SER A 551 -29.90 -36.80 20.96
N ARG A 552 -28.81 -36.24 21.47
CA ARG A 552 -28.26 -34.96 21.00
C ARG A 552 -27.80 -35.12 19.55
N PHE A 553 -27.98 -34.08 18.73
CA PHE A 553 -27.40 -34.08 17.39
C PHE A 553 -25.87 -34.12 17.48
N ASN A 554 -25.24 -35.02 16.72
CA ASN A 554 -23.80 -35.13 16.67
C ASN A 554 -23.22 -34.01 15.78
N PRO A 555 -22.26 -33.20 16.28
CA PRO A 555 -21.60 -32.16 15.50
C PRO A 555 -20.98 -32.66 14.18
N VAL A 556 -20.54 -33.92 14.14
CA VAL A 556 -19.83 -34.48 12.97
C VAL A 556 -20.81 -34.92 11.86
N ASN A 557 -22.04 -35.28 12.21
CA ASN A 557 -22.93 -36.06 11.34
C ASN A 557 -24.34 -35.46 11.18
N SER A 558 -24.58 -34.23 11.63
CA SER A 558 -25.91 -33.63 11.58
C SER A 558 -25.88 -32.16 11.19
N GLU A 559 -26.58 -31.82 10.11
CA GLU A 559 -26.88 -30.44 9.72
C GLU A 559 -27.72 -29.68 10.77
N ASN A 560 -28.34 -30.40 11.70
CA ASN A 560 -29.12 -29.84 12.82
C ASN A 560 -28.28 -29.59 14.07
N SER A 561 -26.97 -29.87 14.05
CA SER A 561 -26.10 -29.59 15.20
C SER A 561 -25.92 -28.08 15.40
N ILE A 562 -25.80 -27.68 16.66
CA ILE A 562 -25.65 -26.28 17.07
C ILE A 562 -24.35 -26.16 17.85
N ASP A 563 -23.37 -25.47 17.28
CA ASP A 563 -21.98 -25.46 17.76
C ASP A 563 -21.84 -24.89 19.19
N TRP A 564 -22.63 -23.86 19.53
CA TRP A 564 -22.59 -23.28 20.88
C TRP A 564 -23.18 -24.19 21.97
N TYR A 565 -23.98 -25.21 21.60
CA TYR A 565 -24.60 -26.10 22.57
C TYR A 565 -23.59 -27.13 23.08
N PHE A 566 -23.15 -26.93 24.33
CA PHE A 566 -22.20 -27.80 24.98
C PHE A 566 -22.87 -28.57 26.12
N PRO A 567 -22.84 -29.92 26.08
CA PRO A 567 -23.44 -30.74 27.12
C PRO A 567 -23.02 -30.41 28.56
N LEU A 568 -23.91 -30.61 29.54
CA LEU A 568 -23.68 -30.22 30.93
C LEU A 568 -22.53 -30.99 31.60
N ARG A 569 -22.41 -32.30 31.36
CA ARG A 569 -21.31 -33.11 31.91
C ARG A 569 -19.98 -32.69 31.29
N GLU A 570 -19.95 -32.52 29.97
CA GLU A 570 -18.79 -32.09 29.21
C GLU A 570 -18.38 -30.65 29.58
N ALA A 571 -19.34 -29.76 29.83
CA ALA A 571 -19.12 -28.40 30.35
C ALA A 571 -18.50 -28.41 31.75
N ALA A 572 -18.97 -29.29 32.64
CA ALA A 572 -18.38 -29.47 33.96
C ALA A 572 -16.94 -30.02 33.87
N TRP A 573 -16.69 -30.94 32.93
CA TRP A 573 -15.35 -31.47 32.66
C TRP A 573 -14.41 -30.42 32.07
N ASP A 574 -14.87 -29.61 31.12
CA ASP A 574 -14.09 -28.52 30.52
C ASP A 574 -13.73 -27.46 31.57
N ARG A 575 -14.66 -27.12 32.48
CA ARG A 575 -14.38 -26.25 33.64
C ARG A 575 -13.30 -26.84 34.55
N LEU A 576 -13.34 -28.14 34.82
CA LEU A 576 -12.30 -28.82 35.60
C LEU A 576 -10.96 -28.72 34.88
N LYS A 577 -10.93 -29.08 33.59
CA LYS A 577 -9.72 -29.02 32.76
C LYS A 577 -9.10 -27.62 32.80
N LYS A 578 -9.90 -26.57 32.57
CA LYS A 578 -9.43 -25.18 32.63
C LYS A 578 -8.85 -24.81 34.00
N ARG A 579 -9.49 -25.23 35.11
CA ARG A 579 -9.00 -25.01 36.47
C ARG A 579 -7.66 -25.71 36.74
N THR A 580 -7.47 -26.92 36.21
CA THR A 580 -6.26 -27.74 36.47
C THR A 580 -5.11 -27.47 35.52
N THR A 581 -5.36 -26.94 34.32
CA THR A 581 -4.30 -26.69 33.31
C THR A 581 -3.45 -25.44 33.63
N LEU A 582 -3.95 -24.54 34.48
CA LEU A 582 -3.27 -23.30 34.88
C LEU A 582 -2.34 -23.45 36.09
N GLY A 583 -2.23 -24.65 36.68
CA GLY A 583 -1.47 -24.91 37.92
C GLY A 583 -0.32 -25.90 37.77
N SER A 584 0.49 -26.03 38.82
CA SER A 584 1.50 -27.08 38.98
C SER A 584 0.88 -28.47 38.82
N PRO A 585 1.65 -29.50 38.39
CA PRO A 585 1.14 -30.86 38.28
C PRO A 585 0.57 -31.32 39.62
N LEU A 586 -0.73 -31.62 39.63
CA LEU A 586 -1.46 -32.08 40.81
C LEU A 586 -1.17 -33.57 41.07
N SER A 587 -1.13 -33.96 42.34
CA SER A 587 -1.20 -35.38 42.71
C SER A 587 -2.53 -35.98 42.28
N ARG A 588 -2.60 -37.32 42.27
CA ARG A 588 -3.85 -38.02 41.95
C ARG A 588 -4.97 -37.66 42.94
N GLU A 589 -4.66 -37.60 44.23
CA GLU A 589 -5.63 -37.26 45.28
C GLU A 589 -6.11 -35.80 45.14
N GLU A 590 -5.19 -34.87 44.84
CA GLU A 590 -5.53 -33.46 44.62
C GLU A 590 -6.43 -33.29 43.39
N TYR A 591 -6.17 -34.03 42.32
CA TYR A 591 -7.02 -34.02 41.13
C TYR A 591 -8.41 -34.60 41.42
N GLU A 592 -8.50 -35.73 42.14
CA GLU A 592 -9.78 -36.33 42.52
C GLU A 592 -10.62 -35.39 43.40
N GLN A 593 -9.99 -34.68 44.35
CA GLN A 593 -10.64 -33.69 45.19
C GLN A 593 -11.11 -32.46 44.37
N ALA A 594 -10.24 -31.91 43.52
CA ALA A 594 -10.60 -30.78 42.66
C ALA A 594 -11.73 -31.13 41.67
N ALA A 595 -11.74 -32.37 41.17
CA ALA A 595 -12.81 -32.89 40.34
C ALA A 595 -14.13 -32.97 41.12
N LEU A 596 -14.12 -33.54 42.32
CA LEU A 596 -15.31 -33.64 43.18
C LEU A 596 -15.92 -32.26 43.44
N GLU A 597 -15.11 -31.29 43.87
CA GLU A 597 -15.54 -29.91 44.10
C GLU A 597 -16.11 -29.25 42.85
N CYS A 598 -15.48 -29.46 41.69
CA CYS A 598 -15.92 -28.86 40.43
C CYS A 598 -17.30 -29.38 40.01
N TYR A 599 -17.49 -30.71 40.04
CA TYR A 599 -18.78 -31.33 39.70
C TYR A 599 -19.88 -30.98 40.71
N GLU A 600 -19.55 -30.93 42.00
CA GLU A 600 -20.48 -30.50 43.05
C GLU A 600 -20.91 -29.04 42.85
N CYS A 601 -19.96 -28.11 42.68
CA CYS A 601 -20.26 -26.70 42.43
C CYS A 601 -21.12 -26.53 41.17
N PHE A 602 -20.80 -27.23 40.08
CA PHE A 602 -21.57 -27.16 38.84
C PHE A 602 -23.01 -27.67 39.05
N ALA A 603 -23.19 -28.78 39.76
CA ALA A 603 -24.50 -29.32 40.07
C ALA A 603 -25.32 -28.37 40.97
N LEU A 604 -24.68 -27.72 41.95
CA LEU A 604 -25.31 -26.71 42.79
C LEU A 604 -25.75 -25.48 41.99
N GLU A 605 -24.91 -24.98 41.08
CA GLU A 605 -25.27 -23.87 40.19
C GLU A 605 -26.47 -24.23 39.28
N LEU A 606 -26.53 -25.46 38.77
CA LEU A 606 -27.68 -25.96 37.99
C LEU A 606 -28.95 -26.04 38.85
N VAL A 607 -28.84 -26.51 40.09
CA VAL A 607 -29.95 -26.51 41.07
C VAL A 607 -30.45 -25.09 41.31
N GLU A 608 -29.54 -24.15 41.60
CA GLU A 608 -29.90 -22.75 41.81
C GLU A 608 -30.59 -22.14 40.59
N PHE A 609 -30.11 -22.46 39.37
CA PHE A 609 -30.77 -22.05 38.14
C PHE A 609 -32.20 -22.59 38.07
N CYS A 610 -32.41 -23.91 38.20
CA CYS A 610 -33.74 -24.52 38.17
C CYS A 610 -34.68 -23.93 39.22
N LEU A 611 -34.20 -23.75 40.47
CA LEU A 611 -34.97 -23.12 41.53
C LEU A 611 -35.35 -21.67 41.21
N SER A 612 -34.44 -20.91 40.58
CA SER A 612 -34.72 -19.52 40.19
C SER A 612 -35.87 -19.42 39.18
N ARG A 613 -36.02 -20.42 38.30
CA ARG A 613 -37.08 -20.48 37.29
C ARG A 613 -38.45 -20.83 37.87
N LEU A 614 -38.49 -21.60 38.96
CA LEU A 614 -39.71 -22.00 39.66
C LEU A 614 -40.26 -20.93 40.62
N ARG A 615 -39.49 -19.87 40.89
CA ARG A 615 -39.90 -18.77 41.77
C ARG A 615 -40.80 -17.77 41.07
N LEU A 616 -41.60 -17.07 41.86
CA LEU A 616 -42.32 -15.88 41.40
C LEU A 616 -41.33 -14.78 40.98
N ARG A 617 -41.76 -13.96 40.01
CA ARG A 617 -41.00 -12.81 39.54
C ARG A 617 -40.79 -11.82 40.68
N LYS A 618 -39.74 -11.01 40.57
CA LYS A 618 -39.44 -9.98 41.58
C LYS A 618 -40.63 -9.02 41.71
N GLY A 619 -41.15 -8.85 42.92
CA GLY A 619 -42.30 -7.99 43.23
C GLY A 619 -43.65 -8.72 43.24
N GLU A 620 -43.74 -9.91 42.65
CA GLU A 620 -44.96 -10.72 42.64
C GLU A 620 -45.17 -11.42 43.99
N LYS A 621 -46.42 -11.48 44.42
CA LYS A 621 -46.83 -12.20 45.63
C LYS A 621 -48.07 -13.05 45.34
N PRO A 622 -48.17 -14.25 45.95
CA PRO A 622 -49.37 -15.06 45.83
C PRO A 622 -50.54 -14.35 46.53
N LYS A 623 -51.70 -14.31 45.88
CA LYS A 623 -52.95 -13.79 46.48
C LYS A 623 -53.75 -14.97 47.02
N ALA A 624 -54.08 -14.95 48.32
CA ALA A 624 -54.78 -16.04 49.00
C ALA A 624 -54.13 -17.43 48.79
N GLY A 625 -52.80 -17.48 48.74
CA GLY A 625 -52.05 -18.72 48.51
C GLY A 625 -52.04 -19.23 47.07
N LYS A 626 -52.64 -18.53 46.11
CA LYS A 626 -52.60 -18.89 44.68
C LYS A 626 -51.83 -17.85 43.87
N TYR A 627 -51.26 -18.27 42.75
CA TYR A 627 -50.62 -17.39 41.78
C TYR A 627 -50.96 -17.83 40.35
N ASP A 628 -50.85 -16.90 39.41
CA ASP A 628 -51.04 -17.14 37.98
C ASP A 628 -49.71 -17.49 37.28
N ALA A 629 -49.76 -18.24 36.17
CA ALA A 629 -48.57 -18.60 35.40
C ALA A 629 -47.74 -17.39 34.95
N SER A 630 -48.38 -16.23 34.71
CA SER A 630 -47.72 -14.97 34.40
C SER A 630 -46.86 -14.41 35.54
N GLN A 631 -47.16 -14.75 36.79
CA GLN A 631 -46.43 -14.32 37.98
C GLN A 631 -45.16 -15.16 38.22
N VAL A 632 -45.02 -16.32 37.58
CA VAL A 632 -43.83 -17.19 37.68
C VAL A 632 -42.75 -16.71 36.72
N THR A 633 -41.49 -16.96 37.09
CA THR A 633 -40.34 -16.67 36.23
C THR A 633 -40.39 -17.50 34.95
N GLU A 634 -40.56 -18.83 35.04
CA GLU A 634 -40.89 -19.69 33.90
C GLU A 634 -42.41 -19.80 33.73
N LYS A 635 -42.91 -19.34 32.58
CA LYS A 635 -44.35 -19.37 32.29
C LYS A 635 -44.81 -20.75 31.81
N SER A 636 -43.98 -21.49 31.07
CA SER A 636 -44.47 -22.74 30.49
C SER A 636 -44.58 -23.84 31.57
N PRO A 637 -45.69 -24.58 31.61
CA PRO A 637 -45.82 -25.72 32.50
C PRO A 637 -44.86 -26.86 32.15
N ILE A 638 -44.54 -27.06 30.86
CA ILE A 638 -43.61 -28.10 30.37
C ILE A 638 -42.22 -27.88 30.99
N TRP A 639 -41.67 -26.67 30.87
CA TRP A 639 -40.37 -26.34 31.44
C TRP A 639 -40.36 -26.36 32.96
N ARG A 640 -41.45 -25.95 33.64
CA ARG A 640 -41.55 -26.09 35.10
C ARG A 640 -41.48 -27.55 35.54
N GLN A 641 -42.13 -28.47 34.83
CA GLN A 641 -41.96 -29.91 35.05
C GLN A 641 -40.52 -30.37 34.79
N GLY A 642 -39.92 -29.92 33.69
CA GLY A 642 -38.53 -30.19 33.34
C GLY A 642 -37.54 -29.81 34.45
N TYR A 643 -37.66 -28.59 34.99
CA TYR A 643 -36.83 -28.13 36.10
C TYR A 643 -37.04 -28.96 37.38
N LEU A 644 -38.28 -29.35 37.70
CA LEU A 644 -38.57 -30.22 38.85
C LEU A 644 -37.99 -31.63 38.67
N LYS A 645 -38.05 -32.19 37.46
CA LYS A 645 -37.42 -33.49 37.15
C LYS A 645 -35.89 -33.38 37.19
N ALA A 646 -35.29 -32.32 36.67
CA ALA A 646 -33.86 -32.06 36.81
C ALA A 646 -33.44 -31.97 38.28
N LEU A 647 -34.20 -31.25 39.12
CA LEU A 647 -33.95 -31.18 40.57
C LEU A 647 -34.07 -32.54 41.25
N LEU A 648 -35.03 -33.37 40.84
CA LEU A 648 -35.20 -34.73 41.33
C LEU A 648 -33.97 -35.61 41.03
N GLU A 649 -33.43 -35.56 39.81
CA GLU A 649 -32.25 -36.34 39.41
C GLU A 649 -30.96 -35.83 40.08
N LEU A 650 -30.82 -34.51 40.24
CA LEU A 650 -29.69 -33.92 40.95
C LEU A 650 -29.78 -34.23 42.44
N GLY A 651 -30.96 -34.20 43.06
CA GLY A 651 -31.18 -34.61 44.45
C GLY A 651 -30.42 -33.78 45.50
N LEU A 652 -30.03 -32.55 45.20
CA LEU A 652 -29.33 -31.67 46.15
C LEU A 652 -30.33 -30.68 46.78
N ASP A 653 -30.18 -30.39 48.07
CA ASP A 653 -31.01 -29.42 48.81
C ASP A 653 -30.15 -28.34 49.49
N PRO A 654 -29.56 -27.40 48.73
CA PRO A 654 -28.65 -26.41 49.29
C PRO A 654 -29.37 -25.55 50.33
N ASN A 655 -28.95 -25.68 51.60
CA ASN A 655 -29.50 -24.95 52.75
C ASN A 655 -31.04 -25.05 52.89
N GLY A 656 -31.64 -26.19 52.48
CA GLY A 656 -33.09 -26.40 52.54
C GLY A 656 -33.89 -25.58 51.52
N LYS A 657 -33.23 -24.90 50.57
CA LYS A 657 -33.89 -24.02 49.59
C LYS A 657 -34.69 -24.81 48.56
N ALA A 658 -34.21 -25.99 48.14
CA ALA A 658 -34.89 -26.81 47.16
C ALA A 658 -36.17 -27.38 47.76
N HIS A 659 -36.09 -27.96 48.97
CA HIS A 659 -37.24 -28.46 49.72
C HIS A 659 -38.36 -27.41 49.84
N LYS A 660 -38.02 -26.18 50.25
CA LYS A 660 -38.98 -25.08 50.41
C LYS A 660 -39.64 -24.67 49.08
N THR A 661 -38.83 -24.51 48.03
CA THR A 661 -39.33 -24.07 46.71
C THR A 661 -40.22 -25.14 46.07
N VAL A 662 -39.82 -26.41 46.15
CA VAL A 662 -40.60 -27.54 45.61
C VAL A 662 -41.88 -27.73 46.41
N TYR A 663 -41.85 -27.56 47.74
CA TYR A 663 -43.07 -27.58 48.57
C TYR A 663 -44.06 -26.49 48.15
N PHE A 664 -43.58 -25.25 47.96
CA PHE A 664 -44.41 -24.15 47.48
C PHE A 664 -45.04 -24.48 46.12
N THR A 665 -44.24 -24.98 45.17
CA THR A 665 -44.70 -25.36 43.82
C THR A 665 -45.76 -26.47 43.90
N LYS A 666 -45.50 -27.52 44.68
CA LYS A 666 -46.43 -28.63 44.91
C LYS A 666 -47.81 -28.16 45.41
N GLN A 667 -47.83 -27.17 46.30
CA GLN A 667 -49.08 -26.70 46.92
C GLN A 667 -49.85 -25.72 46.03
N PHE A 668 -49.14 -24.87 45.30
CA PHE A 668 -49.72 -23.62 44.79
C PHE A 668 -49.51 -23.37 43.29
N ASP A 669 -48.76 -24.22 42.58
CA ASP A 669 -48.62 -24.08 41.14
C ASP A 669 -49.98 -24.13 40.43
N PRO A 670 -50.28 -23.23 39.48
CA PRO A 670 -51.57 -23.22 38.78
C PRO A 670 -51.84 -24.50 37.99
N ASP A 671 -50.80 -25.18 37.51
CA ASP A 671 -50.92 -26.37 36.66
C ASP A 671 -50.87 -27.67 37.50
N GLU A 672 -51.86 -28.53 37.32
CA GLU A 672 -51.97 -29.79 38.07
C GLU A 672 -50.84 -30.77 37.77
N SER A 673 -50.41 -30.85 36.51
CA SER A 673 -49.31 -31.72 36.11
C SER A 673 -47.99 -31.28 36.75
N VAL A 674 -47.76 -29.98 36.87
CA VAL A 674 -46.60 -29.42 37.58
C VAL A 674 -46.66 -29.77 39.08
N ARG A 675 -47.84 -29.65 39.72
CA ARG A 675 -48.02 -30.05 41.13
C ARG A 675 -47.74 -31.53 41.36
N ALA A 676 -48.16 -32.40 40.44
CA ALA A 676 -47.92 -33.85 40.53
C ALA A 676 -46.41 -34.18 40.48
N VAL A 677 -45.67 -33.59 39.54
CA VAL A 677 -44.21 -33.76 39.45
C VAL A 677 -43.50 -33.16 40.69
N ALA A 678 -43.98 -32.02 41.19
CA ALA A 678 -43.44 -31.42 42.41
C ALA A 678 -43.67 -32.30 43.65
N GLN A 679 -44.77 -33.06 43.72
CA GLN A 679 -45.02 -34.03 44.78
C GLN A 679 -44.00 -35.19 44.78
N GLU A 680 -43.59 -35.66 43.60
CA GLU A 680 -42.52 -36.65 43.47
C GLU A 680 -41.17 -36.07 43.88
N CYS A 681 -40.82 -34.90 43.32
CA CYS A 681 -39.58 -34.20 43.62
C CYS A 681 -39.44 -33.90 45.12
N TYR A 682 -40.51 -33.43 45.77
CA TYR A 682 -40.54 -33.14 47.20
C TYR A 682 -40.18 -34.36 48.06
N ARG A 683 -40.69 -35.55 47.70
CA ARG A 683 -40.39 -36.80 48.43
C ARG A 683 -38.92 -37.18 48.31
N ALA A 684 -38.31 -36.93 47.16
CA ALA A 684 -36.91 -37.25 46.90
C ALA A 684 -35.96 -36.26 47.57
N VAL A 685 -36.19 -34.95 47.40
CA VAL A 685 -35.33 -33.90 47.99
C VAL A 685 -35.36 -33.94 49.54
N ARG A 686 -36.49 -34.32 50.15
CA ARG A 686 -36.63 -34.45 51.61
C ARG A 686 -35.88 -35.65 52.20
N ARG A 687 -35.70 -36.74 51.42
CA ARG A 687 -34.88 -37.87 51.83
C ARG A 687 -33.45 -37.53 51.46
N GLU A 688 -32.63 -37.05 52.41
CA GLU A 688 -31.23 -36.66 52.17
C GLU A 688 -30.55 -37.64 51.18
N ALA A 689 -30.39 -37.21 49.93
CA ALA A 689 -29.92 -38.09 48.87
C ALA A 689 -28.40 -38.25 49.01
N LYS A 690 -27.97 -39.36 49.63
CA LYS A 690 -26.58 -39.78 49.91
C LYS A 690 -25.68 -38.64 50.44
N LYS A 691 -25.33 -38.69 51.74
CA LYS A 691 -24.39 -37.73 52.35
C LYS A 691 -23.00 -37.73 51.70
N ASN A 692 -22.56 -38.85 51.11
CA ASN A 692 -21.27 -38.99 50.45
C ASN A 692 -21.48 -39.37 48.98
N ARG A 693 -21.49 -38.36 48.09
CA ARG A 693 -21.64 -38.57 46.64
C ARG A 693 -20.27 -38.69 45.98
N SER A 694 -20.15 -39.66 45.08
CA SER A 694 -18.96 -39.80 44.23
C SER A 694 -19.04 -38.87 43.02
N ILE A 695 -17.90 -38.64 42.35
CA ILE A 695 -17.83 -37.97 41.05
C ILE A 695 -18.79 -38.64 40.03
N GLN A 696 -18.90 -39.97 40.07
CA GLN A 696 -19.78 -40.71 39.16
C GLN A 696 -21.26 -40.46 39.45
N ASP A 697 -21.65 -40.29 40.73
CA ASP A 697 -23.02 -39.90 41.10
C ASP A 697 -23.35 -38.52 40.52
N PHE A 698 -22.43 -37.54 40.60
CA PHE A 698 -22.63 -36.22 40.00
C PHE A 698 -22.74 -36.26 38.47
N LYS A 699 -21.85 -36.99 37.78
CA LYS A 699 -21.91 -37.15 36.33
C LYS A 699 -23.26 -37.72 35.86
N ARG A 700 -23.73 -38.79 36.53
CA ARG A 700 -25.05 -39.39 36.26
C ARG A 700 -26.18 -38.40 36.50
N GLY A 701 -26.11 -37.63 37.59
CA GLY A 701 -27.09 -36.59 37.90
C GLY A 701 -27.15 -35.50 36.83
N LEU A 702 -26.01 -35.01 36.33
CA LEU A 702 -25.94 -34.01 35.27
C LEU A 702 -26.52 -34.53 33.95
N ILE A 703 -26.17 -35.77 33.55
CA ILE A 703 -26.71 -36.42 32.34
C ILE A 703 -28.23 -36.57 32.44
N ALA A 704 -28.73 -37.08 33.57
CA ALA A 704 -30.16 -37.30 33.76
C ALA A 704 -30.95 -35.98 33.81
N ALA A 705 -30.39 -34.95 34.46
CA ALA A 705 -30.97 -33.61 34.48
C ALA A 705 -31.03 -33.00 33.07
N GLU A 706 -29.93 -33.05 32.32
CA GLU A 706 -29.88 -32.57 30.93
C GLU A 706 -30.94 -33.26 30.05
N TRP A 707 -31.06 -34.58 30.16
CA TRP A 707 -32.04 -35.34 29.38
C TRP A 707 -33.48 -34.84 29.58
N TRP A 708 -33.86 -34.50 30.82
CA TRP A 708 -35.17 -33.91 31.10
C TRP A 708 -35.33 -32.49 30.53
N LEU A 709 -34.26 -31.69 30.50
CA LEU A 709 -34.30 -30.36 29.90
C LEU A 709 -34.44 -30.43 28.38
N LEU A 710 -33.73 -31.36 27.72
CA LEU A 710 -33.86 -31.63 26.29
C LEU A 710 -35.26 -32.15 25.92
N MET A 711 -35.79 -33.08 26.72
CA MET A 711 -37.17 -33.54 26.59
C MET A 711 -38.16 -32.37 26.67
N SER A 712 -37.97 -31.48 27.65
CA SER A 712 -38.84 -30.31 27.84
C SER A 712 -38.77 -29.34 26.67
N GLN A 713 -37.58 -29.10 26.11
CA GLN A 713 -37.41 -28.28 24.91
C GLN A 713 -38.19 -28.87 23.73
N ARG A 714 -38.04 -30.18 23.49
CA ARG A 714 -38.68 -30.85 22.37
C ARG A 714 -40.21 -30.81 22.46
N LEU A 715 -40.75 -31.03 23.65
CA LEU A 715 -42.19 -30.93 23.92
C LEU A 715 -42.70 -29.49 23.79
N GLU A 716 -41.95 -28.49 24.25
CA GLU A 716 -42.31 -27.05 24.08
C GLU A 716 -42.36 -26.66 22.59
N LEU A 717 -41.49 -27.23 21.76
CA LEU A 717 -41.49 -27.06 20.31
C LEU A 717 -42.59 -27.86 19.59
N ASN A 718 -43.44 -28.59 20.33
CA ASN A 718 -44.47 -29.49 19.81
C ASN A 718 -43.92 -30.56 18.83
N LEU A 719 -42.73 -31.09 19.14
CA LEU A 719 -42.10 -32.15 18.34
C LEU A 719 -42.32 -33.53 18.97
N ASP A 720 -42.46 -34.55 18.12
CA ASP A 720 -42.72 -35.92 18.56
C ASP A 720 -41.56 -36.53 19.34
N VAL A 721 -41.88 -37.33 20.34
CA VAL A 721 -40.92 -38.09 21.16
C VAL A 721 -41.22 -39.57 21.05
N ASN A 722 -40.25 -40.35 20.58
CA ASN A 722 -40.29 -41.80 20.68
C ASN A 722 -39.91 -42.22 22.10
N HIS A 723 -40.92 -42.39 22.96
CA HIS A 723 -40.71 -42.66 24.39
C HIS A 723 -39.89 -43.93 24.67
N GLU A 724 -40.05 -44.98 23.87
CA GLU A 724 -39.34 -46.25 24.06
C GLU A 724 -37.84 -46.09 23.79
N GLU A 725 -37.50 -45.53 22.63
CA GLU A 725 -36.10 -45.26 22.26
C GLU A 725 -35.48 -44.19 23.17
N ALA A 726 -36.23 -43.17 23.58
CA ALA A 726 -35.73 -42.16 24.50
C ALA A 726 -35.33 -42.73 25.87
N LEU A 727 -36.10 -43.69 26.40
CA LEU A 727 -35.75 -44.41 27.63
C LEU A 727 -34.52 -45.32 27.45
N LYS A 728 -34.32 -45.89 26.26
CA LYS A 728 -33.15 -46.70 25.93
C LYS A 728 -31.90 -45.83 25.80
N THR A 729 -31.99 -44.69 25.10
CA THR A 729 -30.94 -43.67 25.01
C THR A 729 -30.51 -43.21 26.41
N ARG A 730 -31.47 -42.85 27.27
CA ARG A 730 -31.19 -42.47 28.66
C ARG A 730 -30.46 -43.56 29.44
N ARG A 731 -30.90 -44.82 29.35
CA ARG A 731 -30.25 -45.95 30.02
C ARG A 731 -28.82 -46.17 29.56
N ASN A 732 -28.55 -46.01 28.26
CA ASN A 732 -27.22 -46.14 27.69
C ASN A 732 -26.28 -45.04 28.18
N LEU A 733 -26.74 -43.78 28.20
CA LEU A 733 -25.95 -42.64 28.70
C LEU A 733 -25.60 -42.80 30.20
N LEU A 734 -26.51 -43.35 31.02
CA LEU A 734 -26.26 -43.55 32.45
C LEU A 734 -25.36 -44.75 32.79
N ARG A 735 -25.27 -45.73 31.89
CA ARG A 735 -24.34 -46.88 32.02
C ARG A 735 -22.90 -46.44 31.82
N ASN A 736 -22.66 -45.50 30.91
CA ASN A 736 -21.34 -44.97 30.58
C ASN A 736 -21.26 -43.44 30.83
N PRO A 737 -21.38 -43.00 32.10
CA PRO A 737 -21.57 -41.60 32.47
C PRO A 737 -20.33 -40.72 32.38
#